data_AF-A0A7R9TGY6-F1
#
_entry.id   AF-A0A7R9TGY6-F1
#
_cell.length_a   1.000
_cell.length_b   1.000
_cell.length_c   1.000
_cell.angle_alpha   90.00
_cell.angle_beta   90.00
_cell.angle_gamma   90.00
#
_symmetry.space_group_name_H-M   'P 1'
#
loop_
_entity.id
_entity.type
_entity.pdbx_description
1 polymer ?
#
loop_
_entity_poly.entity_id
_entity_poly.type
_entity_poly.pdbx_seq_one_letter_code
_entity_poly.pdbx_strand_id
1 'polypeptide(L)'
;GAGGGGGSGRAAAANPGMEAFWELASVHASDRAAAVRVLAAATPSLVDSTYTRRRLCRGLGSGRGGARQGFAAALAHLVADRAGSDSDWTPAAVLDEMDSALEISGGMKGPEVRDALIGRVFGFAALARAHAAGAAMGADAWAPRCVAGLVECYHAKAFLREAAVDALLAVAGALDDAELARHVCAHEGFAALLCAPAEELSAEALLLVVRLRARLPAELRARVEVLSRDADGGACASSDDALFGSAAAVARLVPALRDGTRAHPRLHSVWGALREALLPDGGDDESAATEARLCTFWRAAVDKGLCESSGERRYAALSLAVAWMPAVPPRALLRTALSRDVLATVVAGIGSGKKGKGEGDNLLTKAAKECLSSIVAFASSAEGRARGVGASLALGLLQHADAGAKLLVRGSAVATLVDELDEDGVAQYVDQLEADFLTPSVDAAADADEDETGVQGAETAEARANAAAHEHRSWALTQMCGTHRLPQLPRSARAALRARSARFLATHAFFVAKPSAKGDKTPSKRSRGAAKKTAAVATPALVDTTRALAAARLMSLLADSLKERPEAGADGAGSEGRDAPVAMSTATLDAVCAHVDECEASREWELAAEISEGVATARATLAAAPGAMALEAPAGAGAGEGATRAAARALMSALRLSLLAPDAEHADASEDLVSALTKLFPAPTKAKKTPAKKSKKAASADAAEEEPEPMDVLVDVVLAVEASPSPLLRPLAETLFRGTCARVSQTGLADIVRVVTTESNTATAAGDDDGVLVEGDSDDEGSDEDDYDDYMES
;
A
#
# COMPACT_ATOMS: atom_id res chain seq x y z
N GLY A 1 71.31 16.97 -26.42
CA GLY A 1 72.75 16.86 -26.13
C GLY A 1 72.93 15.94 -24.94
N ALA A 2 73.71 14.88 -25.17
CA ALA A 2 74.42 13.97 -24.25
C ALA A 2 74.09 13.93 -22.74
N GLY A 3 74.03 12.71 -22.20
CA GLY A 3 74.34 12.48 -20.79
C GLY A 3 73.86 11.15 -20.19
N GLY A 4 74.19 10.02 -20.80
CA GLY A 4 74.05 8.70 -20.14
C GLY A 4 75.24 8.38 -19.23
N GLY A 5 74.98 7.61 -18.18
CA GLY A 5 75.95 7.00 -17.25
C GLY A 5 75.24 6.72 -15.92
N GLY A 6 74.82 5.50 -15.59
CA GLY A 6 75.68 4.33 -15.50
C GLY A 6 76.12 4.17 -14.05
N GLY A 7 75.22 3.66 -13.20
CA GLY A 7 75.47 3.37 -11.78
C GLY A 7 74.76 2.07 -11.40
N SER A 8 75.40 0.96 -11.74
CA SER A 8 74.97 -0.40 -11.45
C SER A 8 74.90 -0.66 -9.93
N GLY A 9 73.72 -0.47 -9.35
CA GLY A 9 73.31 -1.15 -8.13
C GLY A 9 72.52 -2.39 -8.52
N ARG A 10 73.15 -3.55 -8.43
CA ARG A 10 72.57 -4.86 -8.70
C ARG A 10 71.40 -5.09 -7.72
N ALA A 11 70.18 -4.71 -8.10
CA ALA A 11 68.97 -5.07 -7.35
C ALA A 11 68.83 -6.60 -7.44
N ALA A 12 69.00 -7.28 -6.31
CA ALA A 12 68.61 -8.68 -6.20
C ALA A 12 67.17 -8.80 -6.70
N ALA A 13 66.90 -9.73 -7.61
CA ALA A 13 65.55 -9.99 -8.07
C ALA A 13 64.64 -10.19 -6.83
N ALA A 14 63.65 -9.31 -6.67
CA ALA A 14 62.74 -9.37 -5.53
C ALA A 14 62.12 -10.78 -5.50
N ASN A 15 62.17 -11.44 -4.34
CA ASN A 15 61.56 -12.76 -4.19
C ASN A 15 60.04 -12.61 -4.44
N PRO A 16 59.50 -13.23 -5.51
CA PRO A 16 58.10 -13.02 -5.91
C PRO A 16 57.12 -13.44 -4.81
N GLY A 17 57.48 -14.40 -3.94
CA GLY A 17 56.67 -14.77 -2.78
C GLY A 17 56.63 -13.68 -1.70
N MET A 18 57.71 -12.91 -1.53
CA MET A 18 57.74 -11.79 -0.58
C MET A 18 56.97 -10.57 -1.11
N GLU A 19 57.02 -10.33 -2.42
CA GLU A 19 56.24 -9.28 -3.09
C GLU A 19 54.74 -9.57 -3.03
N ALA A 20 54.33 -10.83 -3.18
CA ALA A 20 52.93 -11.24 -3.08
C ALA A 20 52.26 -10.82 -1.75
N PHE A 21 52.96 -10.88 -0.61
CA PHE A 21 52.38 -10.41 0.65
C PHE A 21 52.07 -8.91 0.69
N TRP A 22 52.81 -8.09 -0.07
CA TRP A 22 52.49 -6.66 -0.21
C TRP A 22 51.26 -6.47 -1.08
N GLU A 23 51.15 -7.24 -2.16
CA GLU A 23 50.02 -7.20 -3.10
C GLU A 23 48.71 -7.74 -2.50
N LEU A 24 48.78 -8.61 -1.49
CA LEU A 24 47.58 -8.98 -0.69
C LEU A 24 46.93 -7.77 -0.01
N ALA A 25 47.67 -6.69 0.21
CA ALA A 25 47.15 -5.42 0.75
C ALA A 25 46.80 -4.39 -0.34
N SER A 26 46.79 -4.77 -1.62
CA SER A 26 46.33 -3.89 -2.70
C SER A 26 44.86 -3.55 -2.54
N VAL A 27 44.50 -2.32 -2.92
CA VAL A 27 43.10 -1.86 -2.98
C VAL A 27 42.34 -2.55 -4.12
N HIS A 28 43.03 -2.98 -5.18
CA HIS A 28 42.43 -3.65 -6.33
C HIS A 28 42.31 -5.16 -6.08
N ALA A 29 41.10 -5.70 -6.31
CA ALA A 29 40.83 -7.11 -6.10
C ALA A 29 41.63 -8.03 -7.06
N SER A 30 41.94 -7.55 -8.26
CA SER A 30 42.76 -8.27 -9.26
C SER A 30 44.15 -8.61 -8.73
N ASP A 31 44.79 -7.64 -8.09
CA ASP A 31 46.18 -7.74 -7.63
C ASP A 31 46.25 -8.70 -6.44
N ARG A 32 45.27 -8.58 -5.52
CA ARG A 32 45.11 -9.54 -4.41
C ARG A 32 44.92 -10.95 -4.94
N ALA A 33 44.05 -11.16 -5.94
CA ALA A 33 43.83 -12.48 -6.52
C ALA A 33 45.08 -13.04 -7.21
N ALA A 34 45.87 -12.20 -7.89
CA ALA A 34 47.14 -12.60 -8.47
C ALA A 34 48.15 -13.01 -7.39
N ALA A 35 48.25 -12.23 -6.31
CA ALA A 35 49.10 -12.53 -5.16
C ALA A 35 48.75 -13.85 -4.46
N VAL A 36 47.45 -14.17 -4.30
CA VAL A 36 47.00 -15.46 -3.77
C VAL A 36 47.54 -16.62 -4.63
N ARG A 37 47.44 -16.51 -5.96
CA ARG A 37 47.95 -17.56 -6.88
C ARG A 37 49.47 -17.72 -6.78
N VAL A 38 50.20 -16.63 -6.64
CA VAL A 38 51.67 -16.67 -6.46
C VAL A 38 52.03 -17.39 -5.16
N LEU A 39 51.33 -17.11 -4.06
CA LEU A 39 51.56 -17.80 -2.78
C LEU A 39 51.15 -19.27 -2.83
N ALA A 40 50.06 -19.61 -3.52
CA ALA A 40 49.62 -20.99 -3.71
C ALA A 40 50.66 -21.83 -4.45
N ALA A 41 51.26 -21.27 -5.52
CA ALA A 41 52.30 -21.91 -6.31
C ALA A 41 53.69 -21.86 -5.66
N ALA A 42 53.87 -21.10 -4.58
CA ALA A 42 55.17 -20.94 -3.93
C ALA A 42 55.58 -22.25 -3.24
N THR A 43 56.76 -22.75 -3.58
CA THR A 43 57.42 -23.86 -2.91
C THR A 43 57.99 -23.43 -1.55
N PRO A 44 58.23 -24.35 -0.60
CA PRO A 44 58.90 -24.04 0.66
C PRO A 44 60.28 -23.38 0.50
N SER A 45 60.93 -23.56 -0.66
CA SER A 45 62.18 -22.89 -1.02
C SER A 45 62.03 -21.41 -1.41
N LEU A 46 60.83 -20.97 -1.79
CA LEU A 46 60.50 -19.57 -2.08
C LEU A 46 60.05 -18.83 -0.81
N VAL A 47 59.20 -19.46 0.00
CA VAL A 47 58.77 -18.95 1.31
C VAL A 47 58.43 -20.14 2.21
N ASP A 48 58.96 -20.15 3.44
CA ASP A 48 58.69 -21.17 4.46
C ASP A 48 57.18 -21.27 4.82
N SER A 49 56.66 -22.50 4.97
CA SER A 49 55.23 -22.76 5.26
C SER A 49 54.80 -22.13 6.59
N THR A 50 55.58 -22.32 7.65
CA THR A 50 55.32 -21.74 8.97
C THR A 50 55.35 -20.21 8.93
N TYR A 51 56.36 -19.61 8.26
CA TYR A 51 56.42 -18.17 8.07
C TYR A 51 55.20 -17.65 7.29
N THR A 52 54.79 -18.35 6.24
CA THR A 52 53.61 -17.98 5.43
C THR A 52 52.35 -17.97 6.29
N ARG A 53 52.07 -19.05 7.03
CA ARG A 53 50.93 -19.12 7.97
C ARG A 53 50.94 -17.97 8.98
N ARG A 54 52.08 -17.75 9.65
CA ARG A 54 52.28 -16.65 10.60
C ARG A 54 51.98 -15.29 9.97
N ARG A 55 52.47 -15.06 8.76
CA ARG A 55 52.31 -13.80 8.05
C ARG A 55 50.86 -13.56 7.65
N LEU A 56 50.17 -14.61 7.20
CA LEU A 56 48.75 -14.52 6.86
C LEU A 56 47.88 -14.25 8.08
N CYS A 57 48.08 -14.99 9.18
CA CYS A 57 47.31 -14.81 10.41
C CYS A 57 47.48 -13.40 11.01
N ARG A 58 48.72 -12.88 11.06
CA ARG A 58 48.97 -11.49 11.46
C ARG A 58 48.35 -10.46 10.51
N GLY A 59 48.34 -10.77 9.21
CA GLY A 59 47.76 -9.92 8.18
C GLY A 59 46.24 -9.72 8.32
N LEU A 60 45.52 -10.65 8.97
CA LEU A 60 44.09 -10.51 9.28
C LEU A 60 43.80 -9.31 10.18
N GLY A 61 44.70 -8.98 11.10
CA GLY A 61 44.62 -7.82 11.99
C GLY A 61 45.07 -6.51 11.35
N SER A 62 45.38 -6.49 10.05
CA SER A 62 45.86 -5.26 9.37
C SER A 62 44.75 -4.22 9.23
N GLY A 63 45.04 -2.97 9.59
CA GLY A 63 44.16 -1.82 9.35
C GLY A 63 44.23 -1.24 7.93
N ARG A 64 45.08 -1.78 7.04
CA ARG A 64 45.24 -1.29 5.66
C ARG A 64 44.04 -1.71 4.79
N GLY A 65 43.55 -0.80 3.95
CA GLY A 65 42.43 -1.05 3.04
C GLY A 65 42.70 -2.25 2.12
N GLY A 66 41.75 -3.18 2.01
CA GLY A 66 41.88 -4.39 1.17
C GLY A 66 42.71 -5.53 1.77
N ALA A 67 43.59 -5.26 2.74
CA ALA A 67 44.50 -6.25 3.32
C ALA A 67 43.76 -7.45 3.93
N ARG A 68 42.78 -7.22 4.81
CA ARG A 68 42.04 -8.31 5.47
C ARG A 68 41.40 -9.28 4.47
N GLN A 69 40.87 -8.74 3.37
CA GLN A 69 40.27 -9.54 2.30
C GLN A 69 41.32 -10.37 1.57
N GLY A 70 42.47 -9.79 1.23
CA GLY A 70 43.57 -10.53 0.58
C GLY A 70 44.17 -11.60 1.47
N PHE A 71 44.51 -11.25 2.71
CA PHE A 71 45.07 -12.21 3.69
C PHE A 71 44.11 -13.34 4.01
N ALA A 72 42.81 -13.05 4.22
CA ALA A 72 41.80 -14.09 4.45
C ALA A 72 41.58 -14.98 3.22
N ALA A 73 41.58 -14.41 2.01
CA ALA A 73 41.45 -15.18 0.77
C ALA A 73 42.67 -16.10 0.55
N ALA A 74 43.89 -15.59 0.80
CA ALA A 74 45.11 -16.39 0.74
C ALA A 74 45.08 -17.52 1.78
N LEU A 75 44.67 -17.22 3.01
CA LEU A 75 44.55 -18.20 4.08
C LEU A 75 43.55 -19.31 3.72
N ALA A 76 42.35 -18.94 3.27
CA ALA A 76 41.32 -19.91 2.85
C ALA A 76 41.83 -20.82 1.72
N HIS A 77 42.51 -20.24 0.73
CA HIS A 77 43.01 -21.00 -0.42
C HIS A 77 44.16 -21.96 -0.03
N LEU A 78 45.11 -21.51 0.78
CA LEU A 78 46.24 -22.34 1.22
C LEU A 78 45.79 -23.45 2.18
N VAL A 79 44.82 -23.21 3.05
CA VAL A 79 44.22 -24.27 3.88
C VAL A 79 43.50 -25.28 2.99
N ALA A 80 42.74 -24.83 1.99
CA ALA A 80 42.04 -25.73 1.07
C ALA A 80 42.99 -26.64 0.28
N ASP A 81 44.11 -26.07 -0.18
CA ASP A 81 45.12 -26.79 -0.96
C ASP A 81 45.97 -27.74 -0.09
N ARG A 82 46.34 -27.33 1.14
CA ARG A 82 47.44 -27.95 1.89
C ARG A 82 47.05 -28.69 3.16
N ALA A 83 45.83 -28.52 3.70
CA ALA A 83 45.45 -29.08 5.00
C ALA A 83 45.61 -30.61 5.12
N GLY A 84 45.45 -31.35 4.01
CA GLY A 84 45.59 -32.81 3.99
C GLY A 84 47.02 -33.32 3.79
N SER A 85 47.96 -32.46 3.38
CA SER A 85 49.30 -32.86 2.96
C SER A 85 50.43 -32.18 3.74
N ASP A 86 50.17 -31.03 4.37
CA ASP A 86 51.15 -30.26 5.14
C ASP A 86 50.63 -30.04 6.56
N SER A 87 51.33 -30.58 7.56
CA SER A 87 50.97 -30.46 8.97
C SER A 87 50.93 -29.00 9.45
N ASP A 88 51.63 -28.10 8.76
CA ASP A 88 51.59 -26.67 9.05
C ASP A 88 50.23 -26.03 8.72
N TRP A 89 49.43 -26.62 7.84
CA TRP A 89 48.15 -26.04 7.39
C TRP A 89 46.92 -26.74 7.96
N THR A 90 47.10 -27.55 9.01
CA THR A 90 45.97 -28.12 9.74
C THR A 90 45.10 -27.02 10.37
N PRO A 91 43.79 -27.22 10.53
CA PRO A 91 42.92 -26.21 11.12
C PRO A 91 43.34 -25.81 12.54
N ALA A 92 43.82 -26.78 13.34
CA ALA A 92 44.37 -26.53 14.67
C ALA A 92 45.58 -25.60 14.62
N ALA A 93 46.55 -25.87 13.74
CA ALA A 93 47.75 -25.02 13.59
C ALA A 93 47.41 -23.59 13.16
N VAL A 94 46.39 -23.42 12.31
CA VAL A 94 45.92 -22.09 11.90
C VAL A 94 45.22 -21.38 13.05
N LEU A 95 44.32 -22.06 13.77
CA LEU A 95 43.59 -21.48 14.91
C LEU A 95 44.53 -21.09 16.05
N ASP A 96 45.53 -21.90 16.36
CA ASP A 96 46.52 -21.59 17.40
C ASP A 96 47.40 -20.40 17.00
N GLU A 97 47.78 -20.30 15.73
CA GLU A 97 48.50 -19.13 15.22
C GLU A 97 47.62 -17.88 15.21
N MET A 98 46.31 -18.01 14.92
CA MET A 98 45.35 -16.91 15.01
C MET A 98 45.20 -16.41 16.44
N ASP A 99 45.09 -17.31 17.43
CA ASP A 99 44.96 -16.94 18.84
C ASP A 99 46.18 -16.13 19.32
N SER A 100 47.39 -16.53 18.89
CA SER A 100 48.61 -15.79 19.17
C SER A 100 48.71 -14.47 18.40
N ALA A 101 48.36 -14.46 17.12
CA ALA A 101 48.50 -13.28 16.27
C ALA A 101 47.44 -12.20 16.54
N LEU A 102 46.28 -12.57 17.08
CA LEU A 102 45.12 -11.73 17.31
C LEU A 102 44.70 -11.77 18.80
N GLU A 103 45.67 -11.90 19.69
CA GLU A 103 45.48 -11.85 21.14
C GLU A 103 44.99 -10.46 21.56
N ILE A 104 43.97 -10.41 22.41
CA ILE A 104 43.44 -9.16 22.97
C ILE A 104 43.86 -9.11 24.44
N SER A 105 44.75 -8.17 24.77
CA SER A 105 45.21 -7.95 26.15
C SER A 105 44.69 -6.62 26.70
N GLY A 106 44.57 -6.52 28.04
CA GLY A 106 44.00 -5.35 28.72
C GLY A 106 44.74 -4.03 28.51
N GLY A 107 45.96 -4.05 27.97
CA GLY A 107 46.75 -2.85 27.65
C GLY A 107 46.56 -2.32 26.22
N MET A 108 45.80 -3.00 25.37
CA MET A 108 45.63 -2.63 23.96
C MET A 108 44.74 -1.40 23.78
N LYS A 109 45.06 -0.60 22.76
CA LYS A 109 44.23 0.57 22.40
C LYS A 109 43.00 0.15 21.61
N GLY A 110 41.94 0.95 21.67
CA GLY A 110 40.67 0.67 20.99
C GLY A 110 40.79 0.25 19.50
N PRO A 111 41.61 0.92 18.66
CA PRO A 111 41.82 0.50 17.28
C PRO A 111 42.49 -0.88 17.13
N GLU A 112 43.42 -1.23 18.02
CA GLU A 112 44.12 -2.52 18.00
C GLU A 112 43.16 -3.65 18.38
N VAL A 113 42.36 -3.44 19.43
CA VAL A 113 41.29 -4.37 19.84
C VAL A 113 40.29 -4.58 18.70
N ARG A 114 39.85 -3.49 18.06
CA ARG A 114 38.95 -3.54 16.90
C ARG A 114 39.54 -4.37 15.78
N ASP A 115 40.79 -4.09 15.41
CA ASP A 115 41.43 -4.73 14.27
C ASP A 115 41.69 -6.22 14.54
N ALA A 116 42.03 -6.60 15.77
CA ALA A 116 42.12 -8.00 16.21
C ALA A 116 40.77 -8.73 16.12
N LEU A 117 39.69 -8.13 16.64
CA LEU A 117 38.34 -8.70 16.57
C LEU A 117 37.87 -8.91 15.13
N ILE A 118 38.04 -7.90 14.26
CA ILE A 118 37.72 -8.04 12.83
C ILE A 118 38.58 -9.14 12.20
N GLY A 119 39.88 -9.18 12.53
CA GLY A 119 40.78 -10.22 12.06
C GLY A 119 40.31 -11.63 12.41
N ARG A 120 39.79 -11.85 13.62
CA ARG A 120 39.23 -13.13 14.06
C ARG A 120 38.03 -13.54 13.20
N VAL A 121 37.09 -12.62 12.97
CA VAL A 121 35.94 -12.84 12.09
C VAL A 121 36.38 -13.26 10.68
N PHE A 122 37.35 -12.56 10.09
CA PHE A 122 37.90 -12.91 8.77
C PHE A 122 38.59 -14.28 8.75
N GLY A 123 39.35 -14.61 9.79
CA GLY A 123 40.05 -15.89 9.90
C GLY A 123 39.10 -17.08 10.06
N PHE A 124 38.08 -16.96 10.91
CA PHE A 124 37.06 -18.01 11.06
C PHE A 124 36.26 -18.20 9.77
N ALA A 125 35.87 -17.11 9.09
CA ALA A 125 35.24 -17.18 7.78
C ALA A 125 36.16 -17.79 6.70
N ALA A 126 37.48 -17.62 6.80
CA ALA A 126 38.44 -18.23 5.88
C ALA A 126 38.48 -19.76 6.02
N LEU A 127 38.42 -20.29 7.25
CA LEU A 127 38.35 -21.74 7.49
C LEU A 127 37.05 -22.35 6.96
N ALA A 128 35.92 -21.67 7.19
CA ALA A 128 34.63 -22.10 6.63
C ALA A 128 34.67 -22.15 5.08
N ARG A 129 35.24 -21.13 4.45
CA ARG A 129 35.43 -21.09 2.98
C ARG A 129 36.38 -22.17 2.47
N ALA A 130 37.44 -22.48 3.22
CA ALA A 130 38.36 -23.56 2.87
C ALA A 130 37.64 -24.91 2.88
N HIS A 131 36.88 -25.18 3.95
CA HIS A 131 36.08 -26.41 4.06
C HIS A 131 35.04 -26.52 2.93
N ALA A 132 34.28 -25.45 2.66
CA ALA A 132 33.33 -25.40 1.54
C ALA A 132 34.00 -25.58 0.16
N ALA A 133 35.28 -25.26 0.02
CA ALA A 133 36.08 -25.48 -1.19
C ALA A 133 36.66 -26.90 -1.30
N GLY A 134 36.33 -27.82 -0.37
CA GLY A 134 36.76 -29.21 -0.40
C GLY A 134 38.09 -29.49 0.32
N ALA A 135 38.52 -28.62 1.24
CA ALA A 135 39.69 -28.87 2.07
C ALA A 135 39.60 -30.23 2.79
N ALA A 136 40.70 -30.98 2.82
CA ALA A 136 40.81 -32.23 3.57
C ALA A 136 40.92 -31.97 5.09
N MET A 137 39.85 -31.43 5.68
CA MET A 137 39.72 -31.10 7.09
C MET A 137 38.34 -31.51 7.62
N GLY A 138 38.30 -32.21 8.75
CA GLY A 138 37.04 -32.57 9.41
C GLY A 138 36.42 -31.40 10.19
N ALA A 139 35.09 -31.32 10.23
CA ALA A 139 34.35 -30.27 10.93
C ALA A 139 34.73 -30.11 12.41
N ASP A 140 34.95 -31.24 13.11
CA ASP A 140 35.34 -31.29 14.54
C ASP A 140 36.60 -30.45 14.85
N ALA A 141 37.53 -30.34 13.89
CA ALA A 141 38.83 -29.70 14.10
C ALA A 141 38.76 -28.16 14.11
N TRP A 142 37.67 -27.56 13.64
CA TRP A 142 37.58 -26.11 13.45
C TRP A 142 36.23 -25.51 13.84
N ALA A 143 35.12 -26.16 13.51
CA ALA A 143 33.79 -25.57 13.64
C ALA A 143 33.46 -25.16 15.10
N PRO A 144 33.72 -25.98 16.13
CA PRO A 144 33.42 -25.58 17.52
C PRO A 144 34.17 -24.31 17.96
N ARG A 145 35.46 -24.19 17.64
CA ARG A 145 36.27 -23.01 17.97
C ARG A 145 35.83 -21.78 17.18
N CYS A 146 35.49 -21.95 15.90
CA CYS A 146 34.96 -20.87 15.09
C CYS A 146 33.63 -20.36 15.60
N VAL A 147 32.68 -21.24 15.96
CA VAL A 147 31.38 -20.84 16.51
C VAL A 147 31.55 -20.10 17.83
N ALA A 148 32.33 -20.64 18.76
CA ALA A 148 32.61 -20.00 20.05
C ALA A 148 33.22 -18.60 19.86
N GLY A 149 34.29 -18.50 19.06
CA GLY A 149 34.96 -17.22 18.81
C GLY A 149 34.09 -16.21 18.06
N LEU A 150 33.20 -16.65 17.17
CA LEU A 150 32.26 -15.76 16.47
C LEU A 150 31.15 -15.26 17.39
N VAL A 151 30.63 -16.10 18.29
CA VAL A 151 29.68 -15.69 19.34
C VAL A 151 30.33 -14.68 20.29
N GLU A 152 31.58 -14.91 20.70
CA GLU A 152 32.35 -13.92 21.47
C GLU A 152 32.49 -12.59 20.70
N CYS A 153 32.84 -12.64 19.41
CA CYS A 153 32.96 -11.45 18.57
C CYS A 153 31.62 -10.70 18.44
N TYR A 154 30.50 -11.42 18.36
CA TYR A 154 29.16 -10.86 18.32
C TYR A 154 28.84 -10.05 19.59
N HIS A 155 29.18 -10.59 20.77
CA HIS A 155 28.95 -9.91 22.05
C HIS A 155 29.98 -8.82 22.36
N ALA A 156 31.15 -8.84 21.73
CA ALA A 156 32.23 -7.90 22.03
C ALA A 156 31.88 -6.43 21.71
N LYS A 157 31.34 -6.16 20.51
CA LYS A 157 30.98 -4.79 20.06
C LYS A 157 29.82 -4.81 19.06
N ALA A 158 28.91 -3.85 19.17
CA ALA A 158 27.73 -3.76 18.30
C ALA A 158 28.06 -3.70 16.79
N PHE A 159 29.10 -2.97 16.37
CA PHE A 159 29.49 -2.87 14.96
C PHE A 159 30.02 -4.18 14.35
N LEU A 160 30.35 -5.19 15.17
CA LEU A 160 30.82 -6.50 14.72
C LEU A 160 29.69 -7.51 14.50
N ARG A 161 28.50 -7.25 15.05
CA ARG A 161 27.40 -8.22 15.08
C ARG A 161 27.04 -8.74 13.69
N GLU A 162 26.80 -7.83 12.74
CA GLU A 162 26.44 -8.20 11.35
C GLU A 162 27.55 -9.04 10.70
N ALA A 163 28.82 -8.62 10.83
CA ALA A 163 29.96 -9.35 10.27
C ALA A 163 30.20 -10.72 10.93
N ALA A 164 29.97 -10.83 12.25
CA ALA A 164 30.09 -12.09 12.99
C ALA A 164 28.98 -13.07 12.57
N VAL A 165 27.75 -12.57 12.35
CA VAL A 165 26.64 -13.38 11.85
C VAL A 165 26.86 -13.81 10.40
N ASP A 166 27.37 -12.95 9.52
CA ASP A 166 27.75 -13.35 8.16
C ASP A 166 28.79 -14.47 8.16
N ALA A 167 29.77 -14.41 9.07
CA ALA A 167 30.74 -15.48 9.25
C ALA A 167 30.12 -16.75 9.85
N LEU A 168 29.17 -16.65 10.79
CA LEU A 168 28.41 -17.80 11.31
C LEU A 168 27.57 -18.46 10.20
N LEU A 169 26.96 -17.68 9.31
CA LEU A 169 26.25 -18.20 8.14
C LEU A 169 27.20 -18.89 7.16
N ALA A 170 28.42 -18.37 6.98
CA ALA A 170 29.44 -19.04 6.17
C ALA A 170 29.87 -20.39 6.80
N VAL A 171 30.04 -20.43 8.13
CA VAL A 171 30.31 -21.68 8.87
C VAL A 171 29.16 -22.66 8.68
N ALA A 172 27.92 -22.25 8.95
CA ALA A 172 26.73 -23.07 8.81
C ALA A 172 26.49 -23.57 7.38
N GLY A 173 26.77 -22.73 6.38
CA GLY A 173 26.65 -23.07 4.96
C GLY A 173 27.71 -24.05 4.46
N ALA A 174 28.86 -24.15 5.15
CA ALA A 174 29.92 -25.08 4.80
C ALA A 174 29.68 -26.50 5.35
N LEU A 175 28.86 -26.65 6.39
CA LEU A 175 28.59 -27.91 7.08
C LEU A 175 27.35 -28.60 6.52
N ASP A 176 27.30 -29.94 6.61
CA ASP A 176 26.06 -30.69 6.40
C ASP A 176 25.08 -30.51 7.58
N ASP A 177 23.85 -31.05 7.48
CA ASP A 177 22.84 -30.86 8.52
C ASP A 177 23.17 -31.55 9.86
N ALA A 178 23.91 -32.67 9.83
CA ALA A 178 24.30 -33.39 11.04
C ALA A 178 25.45 -32.66 11.77
N GLU A 179 26.41 -32.14 11.01
CA GLU A 179 27.51 -31.31 11.50
C GLU A 179 27.02 -29.95 11.98
N LEU A 180 26.09 -29.31 11.27
CA LEU A 180 25.43 -28.07 11.69
C LEU A 180 24.75 -28.24 13.05
N ALA A 181 23.96 -29.31 13.19
CA ALA A 181 23.29 -29.63 14.44
C ALA A 181 24.28 -29.82 15.59
N ARG A 182 25.37 -30.57 15.34
CA ARG A 182 26.37 -30.93 16.36
C ARG A 182 27.26 -29.76 16.78
N HIS A 183 27.70 -28.93 15.84
CA HIS A 183 28.76 -27.95 16.09
C HIS A 183 28.27 -26.51 16.22
N VAL A 184 27.17 -26.16 15.55
CA VAL A 184 26.62 -24.80 15.57
C VAL A 184 25.39 -24.75 16.48
N CYS A 185 24.38 -25.56 16.21
CA CYS A 185 23.11 -25.52 16.95
C CYS A 185 23.24 -25.98 18.41
N ALA A 186 24.17 -26.89 18.71
CA ALA A 186 24.44 -27.35 20.07
C ALA A 186 25.22 -26.33 20.93
N HIS A 187 25.82 -25.30 20.33
CA HIS A 187 26.56 -24.29 21.08
C HIS A 187 25.58 -23.36 21.82
N GLU A 188 25.65 -23.33 23.16
CA GLU A 188 24.69 -22.61 24.01
C GLU A 188 24.57 -21.13 23.65
N GLY A 189 25.70 -20.45 23.44
CA GLY A 189 25.69 -19.04 23.06
C GLY A 189 25.07 -18.78 21.68
N PHE A 190 25.16 -19.73 20.75
CA PHE A 190 24.51 -19.60 19.44
C PHE A 190 23.00 -19.82 19.59
N ALA A 191 22.59 -20.89 20.28
CA ALA A 191 21.19 -21.16 20.56
C ALA A 191 20.50 -20.02 21.32
N ALA A 192 21.19 -19.38 22.27
CA ALA A 192 20.71 -18.23 23.01
C ALA A 192 20.40 -17.02 22.12
N LEU A 193 21.18 -16.79 21.05
CA LEU A 193 20.88 -15.71 20.09
C LEU A 193 19.53 -15.91 19.40
N LEU A 194 19.23 -17.15 18.96
CA LEU A 194 17.99 -17.45 18.26
C LEU A 194 16.78 -17.56 19.20
N CYS A 195 16.99 -17.96 20.45
CA CYS A 195 15.93 -18.16 21.44
C CYS A 195 15.67 -16.91 22.30
N ALA A 196 16.19 -15.75 21.92
CA ALA A 196 15.84 -14.50 22.57
C ALA A 196 14.32 -14.23 22.41
N PRO A 197 13.66 -13.61 23.40
CA PRO A 197 12.27 -13.19 23.26
C PRO A 197 12.07 -12.34 22.01
N ALA A 198 10.91 -12.42 21.36
CA ALA A 198 10.65 -11.69 20.10
C ALA A 198 10.90 -10.17 20.21
N GLU A 199 10.58 -9.57 21.35
CA GLU A 199 10.83 -8.16 21.66
C GLU A 199 12.32 -7.79 21.82
N GLU A 200 13.17 -8.76 22.17
CA GLU A 200 14.61 -8.57 22.40
C GLU A 200 15.46 -9.13 21.24
N LEU A 201 14.83 -9.79 20.27
CA LEU A 201 15.51 -10.41 19.14
C LEU A 201 16.21 -9.34 18.28
N SER A 202 17.52 -9.49 18.07
CA SER A 202 18.27 -8.55 17.22
C SER A 202 18.03 -8.80 15.73
N ALA A 203 18.25 -7.78 14.90
CA ALA A 203 18.17 -7.93 13.43
C ALA A 203 19.10 -9.02 12.87
N GLU A 204 20.28 -9.21 13.47
CA GLU A 204 21.23 -10.26 13.08
C GLU A 204 20.78 -11.65 13.54
N ALA A 205 20.20 -11.76 14.74
CA ALA A 205 19.63 -13.02 15.20
C ALA A 205 18.45 -13.43 14.30
N LEU A 206 17.58 -12.48 13.92
CA LEU A 206 16.53 -12.71 12.94
C LEU A 206 17.09 -13.14 11.58
N LEU A 207 18.21 -12.55 11.13
CA LEU A 207 18.89 -13.00 9.89
C LEU A 207 19.33 -14.47 9.97
N LEU A 208 19.91 -14.91 11.10
CA LEU A 208 20.25 -16.33 11.33
C LEU A 208 19.00 -17.21 11.27
N VAL A 209 17.93 -16.81 11.95
CA VAL A 209 16.64 -17.51 11.94
C VAL A 209 16.13 -17.67 10.52
N VAL A 210 16.00 -16.57 9.76
CA VAL A 210 15.49 -16.61 8.39
C VAL A 210 16.38 -17.51 7.52
N ARG A 211 17.71 -17.36 7.56
CA ARG A 211 18.60 -18.13 6.68
C ARG A 211 18.70 -19.62 7.04
N LEU A 212 18.55 -19.99 8.30
CA LEU A 212 18.78 -21.36 8.78
C LEU A 212 17.49 -22.15 9.08
N ARG A 213 16.32 -21.52 9.11
CA ARG A 213 15.02 -22.11 9.53
C ARG A 213 14.73 -23.53 9.02
N ALA A 214 15.04 -23.81 7.75
CA ALA A 214 14.81 -25.11 7.13
C ALA A 214 15.79 -26.20 7.63
N ARG A 215 16.99 -25.80 8.07
CA ARG A 215 18.09 -26.67 8.49
C ARG A 215 18.24 -26.80 10.01
N LEU A 216 17.49 -26.03 10.80
CA LEU A 216 17.55 -26.12 12.26
C LEU A 216 17.06 -27.49 12.78
N PRO A 217 17.65 -28.03 13.87
CA PRO A 217 17.08 -29.17 14.58
C PRO A 217 15.67 -28.86 15.10
N ALA A 218 14.78 -29.86 15.12
CA ALA A 218 13.39 -29.68 15.56
C ALA A 218 13.27 -29.12 16.99
N GLU A 219 14.12 -29.61 17.91
CA GLU A 219 14.16 -29.17 19.30
C GLU A 219 14.56 -27.69 19.45
N LEU A 220 15.55 -27.24 18.67
CA LEU A 220 15.96 -25.83 18.68
C LEU A 220 14.91 -24.95 18.02
N ARG A 221 14.36 -25.38 16.86
CA ARG A 221 13.31 -24.63 16.16
C ARG A 221 12.10 -24.38 17.04
N ALA A 222 11.69 -25.35 17.84
CA ALA A 222 10.55 -25.21 18.76
C ALA A 222 10.77 -24.17 19.88
N ARG A 223 12.02 -23.81 20.18
CA ARG A 223 12.39 -22.82 21.20
C ARG A 223 12.57 -21.41 20.65
N VAL A 224 12.66 -21.24 19.33
CA VAL A 224 12.84 -19.94 18.67
C VAL A 224 11.48 -19.28 18.57
N GLU A 225 11.20 -18.26 19.38
CA GLU A 225 9.84 -17.70 19.53
C GLU A 225 9.20 -17.29 18.19
N VAL A 226 9.95 -16.63 17.32
CA VAL A 226 9.50 -16.19 15.98
C VAL A 226 9.25 -17.33 15.00
N LEU A 227 9.77 -18.53 15.27
CA LEU A 227 9.44 -19.77 14.53
C LEU A 227 8.52 -20.69 15.35
N SER A 228 8.31 -20.36 16.61
CA SER A 228 7.50 -21.12 17.53
C SER A 228 6.04 -20.78 17.27
N ARG A 229 5.21 -21.76 17.58
CA ARG A 229 3.77 -21.72 17.35
C ARG A 229 3.17 -20.54 18.11
N ASP A 230 2.08 -19.99 17.60
CA ASP A 230 1.14 -19.29 18.48
C ASP A 230 0.69 -20.27 19.59
N ALA A 231 0.14 -19.74 20.68
CA ALA A 231 -0.13 -20.46 21.94
C ALA A 231 -0.92 -21.79 21.82
N ASP A 232 -1.49 -22.09 20.64
CA ASP A 232 -2.58 -23.05 20.46
C ASP A 232 -2.20 -24.35 19.70
N GLY A 233 -0.94 -24.54 19.32
CA GLY A 233 -0.41 -25.89 19.05
C GLY A 233 -0.76 -26.54 17.69
N GLY A 234 -1.45 -25.85 16.78
CA GLY A 234 -1.59 -26.25 15.37
C GLY A 234 -0.25 -26.37 14.62
N ALA A 235 -0.15 -27.31 13.67
CA ALA A 235 1.08 -27.52 12.90
C ALA A 235 1.15 -26.53 11.71
N CYS A 236 2.10 -25.59 11.72
CA CYS A 236 2.46 -24.84 10.51
C CYS A 236 2.93 -25.82 9.43
N ALA A 237 2.43 -25.66 8.19
CA ALA A 237 2.81 -26.53 7.08
C ALA A 237 4.29 -26.34 6.67
N SER A 238 4.87 -25.16 6.95
CA SER A 238 6.26 -24.83 6.66
C SER A 238 6.85 -23.82 7.67
N SER A 239 8.18 -23.67 7.64
CA SER A 239 8.88 -22.60 8.38
C SER A 239 8.54 -21.20 7.87
N ASP A 240 8.04 -21.09 6.65
CA ASP A 240 7.71 -19.81 6.01
C ASP A 240 6.33 -19.36 6.48
N ASP A 241 5.39 -20.31 6.65
CA ASP A 241 4.11 -20.04 7.29
C ASP A 241 4.28 -19.63 8.76
N ALA A 242 5.29 -20.16 9.46
CA ALA A 242 5.59 -19.74 10.84
C ALA A 242 6.06 -18.27 10.94
N LEU A 243 6.66 -17.72 9.89
CA LEU A 243 7.14 -16.33 9.86
C LEU A 243 6.13 -15.36 9.24
N PHE A 244 5.38 -15.81 8.23
CA PHE A 244 4.59 -14.94 7.35
C PHE A 244 3.12 -15.36 7.23
N GLY A 245 2.71 -16.47 7.85
CA GLY A 245 1.37 -17.03 7.70
C GLY A 245 0.26 -16.25 8.42
N SER A 246 0.62 -15.37 9.35
CA SER A 246 -0.34 -14.55 10.10
C SER A 246 0.22 -13.14 10.39
N ALA A 247 -0.68 -12.19 10.69
CA ALA A 247 -0.28 -10.86 11.13
C ALA A 247 0.43 -10.91 12.48
N ALA A 248 0.01 -11.82 13.38
CA ALA A 248 0.69 -12.08 14.65
C ALA A 248 2.13 -12.59 14.45
N ALA A 249 2.35 -13.52 13.51
CA ALA A 249 3.69 -14.00 13.16
C ALA A 249 4.59 -12.88 12.67
N VAL A 250 4.08 -12.03 11.77
CA VAL A 250 4.82 -10.85 11.29
C VAL A 250 5.08 -9.85 12.42
N ALA A 251 4.10 -9.64 13.31
CA ALA A 251 4.23 -8.69 14.42
C ALA A 251 5.41 -9.05 15.34
N ARG A 252 5.67 -10.34 15.58
CA ARG A 252 6.86 -10.81 16.32
C ARG A 252 8.18 -10.44 15.66
N LEU A 253 8.21 -10.17 14.35
CA LEU A 253 9.42 -9.77 13.63
C LEU A 253 9.69 -8.26 13.75
N VAL A 254 8.65 -7.44 13.97
CA VAL A 254 8.73 -5.97 13.92
C VAL A 254 9.77 -5.38 14.88
N PRO A 255 9.93 -5.84 16.14
CA PRO A 255 10.97 -5.33 17.04
C PRO A 255 12.38 -5.48 16.46
N ALA A 256 12.72 -6.68 15.96
CA ALA A 256 14.00 -6.96 15.33
C ALA A 256 14.24 -6.13 14.05
N LEU A 257 13.18 -5.92 13.25
CA LEU A 257 13.25 -5.11 12.04
C LEU A 257 13.48 -3.63 12.34
N ARG A 258 12.87 -3.12 13.43
CA ARG A 258 13.11 -1.77 13.95
C ARG A 258 14.52 -1.63 14.52
N ASP A 259 15.05 -2.64 15.21
CA ASP A 259 16.46 -2.66 15.65
C ASP A 259 17.42 -2.57 14.45
N GLY A 260 17.08 -3.24 13.35
CA GLY A 260 17.86 -3.23 12.11
C GLY A 260 18.05 -1.84 11.49
N THR A 261 17.23 -0.84 11.82
CA THR A 261 17.41 0.52 11.28
C THR A 261 18.64 1.24 11.82
N ARG A 262 19.31 0.70 12.84
CA ARG A 262 20.63 1.17 13.29
C ARG A 262 21.73 1.09 12.21
N ALA A 263 21.49 0.30 11.16
CA ALA A 263 22.37 0.22 9.99
C ALA A 263 22.30 1.47 9.09
N HIS A 264 21.40 2.42 9.37
CA HIS A 264 21.22 3.65 8.61
C HIS A 264 22.56 4.36 8.33
N PRO A 265 22.81 4.80 7.08
CA PRO A 265 21.88 4.87 5.96
C PRO A 265 21.78 3.58 5.12
N ARG A 266 22.49 2.50 5.46
CA ARG A 266 22.34 1.22 4.75
C ARG A 266 21.09 0.49 5.24
N LEU A 267 20.52 -0.33 4.36
CA LEU A 267 19.58 -1.38 4.79
C LEU A 267 20.36 -2.54 5.39
N HIS A 268 19.92 -3.01 6.56
CA HIS A 268 20.46 -4.22 7.17
C HIS A 268 20.19 -5.45 6.27
N SER A 269 21.14 -6.39 6.22
CA SER A 269 21.09 -7.59 5.38
C SER A 269 19.88 -8.50 5.60
N VAL A 270 19.24 -8.43 6.79
CA VAL A 270 17.99 -9.14 7.10
C VAL A 270 16.87 -8.87 6.10
N TRP A 271 16.77 -7.63 5.58
CA TRP A 271 15.76 -7.28 4.59
C TRP A 271 15.96 -8.02 3.27
N GLY A 272 17.20 -8.25 2.85
CA GLY A 272 17.50 -9.06 1.67
C GLY A 272 17.06 -10.52 1.85
N ALA A 273 17.34 -11.10 3.03
CA ALA A 273 16.93 -12.46 3.35
C ALA A 273 15.40 -12.62 3.40
N LEU A 274 14.68 -11.62 3.93
CA LEU A 274 13.22 -11.61 3.96
C LEU A 274 12.61 -11.44 2.57
N ARG A 275 13.20 -10.60 1.72
CA ARG A 275 12.80 -10.48 0.31
C ARG A 275 12.90 -11.82 -0.40
N GLU A 276 14.05 -12.49 -0.28
CA GLU A 276 14.26 -13.81 -0.90
C GLU A 276 13.28 -14.87 -0.37
N ALA A 277 12.84 -14.77 0.89
CA ALA A 277 11.87 -15.69 1.47
C ALA A 277 10.42 -15.39 1.04
N LEU A 278 10.04 -14.13 0.90
CA LEU A 278 8.69 -13.70 0.50
C LEU A 278 8.48 -13.69 -1.02
N LEU A 279 9.54 -13.44 -1.78
CA LEU A 279 9.56 -13.26 -3.23
C LEU A 279 10.69 -14.10 -3.85
N PRO A 280 10.57 -15.44 -3.88
CA PRO A 280 11.59 -16.31 -4.46
C PRO A 280 11.71 -16.10 -5.98
N ASP A 281 12.95 -15.97 -6.47
CA ASP A 281 13.24 -15.78 -7.90
C ASP A 281 12.79 -17.01 -8.71
N GLY A 282 11.93 -16.80 -9.72
CA GLY A 282 11.52 -17.85 -10.67
C GLY A 282 10.29 -18.67 -10.28
N GLY A 283 9.52 -18.24 -9.27
CA GLY A 283 8.17 -18.76 -9.06
C GLY A 283 7.18 -18.15 -10.06
N ASP A 284 6.62 -18.97 -10.95
CA ASP A 284 5.43 -18.62 -11.77
C ASP A 284 4.17 -18.35 -10.92
N ASP A 285 4.28 -18.46 -9.59
CA ASP A 285 3.19 -18.24 -8.67
C ASP A 285 3.04 -16.74 -8.36
N GLU A 286 2.42 -16.03 -9.30
CA GLU A 286 1.43 -14.98 -8.99
C GLU A 286 0.24 -15.58 -8.20
N SER A 287 0.51 -16.42 -7.19
CA SER A 287 -0.50 -17.01 -6.35
C SER A 287 -0.98 -15.95 -5.38
N ALA A 288 -2.31 -15.79 -5.30
CA ALA A 288 -2.95 -14.84 -4.40
C ALA A 288 -2.44 -14.95 -2.95
N ALA A 289 -2.03 -16.14 -2.50
CA ALA A 289 -1.48 -16.37 -1.17
C ALA A 289 -0.10 -15.73 -0.95
N THR A 290 0.77 -15.72 -1.95
CA THR A 290 2.08 -15.05 -1.85
C THR A 290 1.90 -13.53 -1.82
N GLU A 291 0.99 -13.01 -2.63
CA GLU A 291 0.59 -11.61 -2.59
C GLU A 291 -0.02 -11.21 -1.23
N ALA A 292 -0.91 -12.03 -0.68
CA ALA A 292 -1.52 -11.79 0.62
C ALA A 292 -0.46 -11.69 1.73
N ARG A 293 0.44 -12.68 1.82
CA ARG A 293 1.55 -12.69 2.79
C ARG A 293 2.46 -11.49 2.64
N LEU A 294 2.80 -11.11 1.40
CA LEU A 294 3.62 -9.93 1.15
C LEU A 294 2.93 -8.65 1.64
N CYS A 295 1.64 -8.48 1.36
CA CYS A 295 0.88 -7.31 1.79
C CYS A 295 0.74 -7.26 3.32
N THR A 296 0.45 -8.39 3.96
CA THR A 296 0.41 -8.52 5.43
C THR A 296 1.75 -8.15 6.05
N PHE A 297 2.84 -8.70 5.50
CA PHE A 297 4.20 -8.38 5.92
C PHE A 297 4.48 -6.87 5.79
N TRP A 298 4.25 -6.31 4.62
CA TRP A 298 4.56 -4.91 4.33
C TRP A 298 3.79 -3.95 5.24
N ARG A 299 2.50 -4.20 5.43
CA ARG A 299 1.65 -3.36 6.27
C ARG A 299 2.16 -3.30 7.72
N ALA A 300 2.51 -4.44 8.31
CA ALA A 300 2.97 -4.48 9.69
C ALA A 300 4.42 -4.00 9.83
N ALA A 301 5.32 -4.47 8.96
CA ALA A 301 6.75 -4.21 9.07
C ALA A 301 7.18 -2.85 8.52
N VAL A 302 6.56 -2.36 7.44
CA VAL A 302 6.97 -1.13 6.75
C VAL A 302 6.01 0.02 7.02
N ASP A 303 4.72 -0.13 6.70
CA ASP A 303 3.76 0.97 6.85
C ASP A 303 3.62 1.38 8.33
N LYS A 304 3.16 0.46 9.18
CA LYS A 304 3.05 0.70 10.64
C LYS A 304 4.40 0.64 11.37
N GLY A 305 5.32 -0.18 10.85
CA GLY A 305 6.60 -0.44 11.50
C GLY A 305 7.62 0.69 11.35
N LEU A 306 7.65 1.33 10.18
CA LEU A 306 8.70 2.27 9.78
C LEU A 306 8.19 3.64 9.32
N CYS A 307 7.12 3.72 8.51
CA CYS A 307 6.61 4.99 7.97
C CYS A 307 6.08 5.93 9.06
N GLU A 308 5.41 5.39 10.08
CA GLU A 308 4.84 6.15 11.21
C GLU A 308 5.86 6.52 12.30
N SER A 309 7.16 6.36 12.04
CA SER A 309 8.20 6.42 13.07
C SER A 309 9.28 7.50 12.80
N SER A 310 10.45 7.38 13.45
CA SER A 310 11.61 8.26 13.31
C SER A 310 12.07 8.49 11.85
N GLY A 311 12.85 9.56 11.62
CA GLY A 311 13.37 9.91 10.29
C GLY A 311 14.24 8.81 9.65
N GLU A 312 15.04 8.09 10.46
CA GLU A 312 15.87 6.96 9.99
C GLU A 312 15.03 5.76 9.54
N ARG A 313 13.92 5.49 10.24
CA ARG A 313 12.98 4.42 9.87
C ARG A 313 12.20 4.80 8.61
N ARG A 314 11.75 6.04 8.49
CA ARG A 314 11.18 6.57 7.25
C ARG A 314 12.15 6.49 6.08
N TYR A 315 13.44 6.77 6.31
CA TYR A 315 14.48 6.56 5.31
C TYR A 315 14.54 5.08 4.88
N ALA A 316 14.59 4.16 5.85
CA ALA A 316 14.61 2.72 5.57
C ALA A 316 13.36 2.26 4.77
N ALA A 317 12.16 2.75 5.12
CA ALA A 317 10.93 2.45 4.38
C ALA A 317 11.02 2.88 2.91
N LEU A 318 11.53 4.08 2.64
CA LEU A 318 11.74 4.58 1.27
C LEU A 318 12.80 3.75 0.53
N SER A 319 13.91 3.40 1.17
CA SER A 319 14.93 2.54 0.59
C SER A 319 14.41 1.14 0.28
N LEU A 320 13.54 0.58 1.14
CA LEU A 320 12.90 -0.72 0.92
C LEU A 320 11.93 -0.66 -0.27
N ALA A 321 11.11 0.39 -0.37
CA ALA A 321 10.21 0.59 -1.50
C ALA A 321 10.97 0.57 -2.83
N VAL A 322 12.09 1.30 -2.92
CA VAL A 322 12.95 1.30 -4.11
C VAL A 322 13.57 -0.09 -4.37
N ALA A 323 14.08 -0.74 -3.33
CA ALA A 323 14.81 -2.00 -3.47
C ALA A 323 13.91 -3.20 -3.83
N TRP A 324 12.65 -3.20 -3.40
CA TRP A 324 11.74 -4.34 -3.59
C TRP A 324 10.80 -4.16 -4.77
N MET A 325 10.45 -2.92 -5.14
CA MET A 325 9.50 -2.60 -6.22
C MET A 325 9.67 -3.42 -7.52
N PRO A 326 10.89 -3.67 -8.06
CA PRO A 326 11.04 -4.47 -9.27
C PRO A 326 10.56 -5.93 -9.13
N ALA A 327 10.67 -6.49 -7.93
CA ALA A 327 10.32 -7.89 -7.62
C ALA A 327 8.87 -8.06 -7.16
N VAL A 328 8.15 -6.98 -6.86
CA VAL A 328 6.79 -7.04 -6.32
C VAL A 328 5.77 -7.31 -7.45
N PRO A 329 4.83 -8.26 -7.27
CA PRO A 329 3.75 -8.51 -8.22
C PRO A 329 2.89 -7.26 -8.48
N PRO A 330 2.36 -7.06 -9.71
CA PRO A 330 1.62 -5.85 -10.08
C PRO A 330 0.44 -5.54 -9.14
N ARG A 331 -0.32 -6.57 -8.76
CA ARG A 331 -1.49 -6.46 -7.88
C ARG A 331 -1.12 -6.04 -6.45
N ALA A 332 0.02 -6.51 -5.97
CA ALA A 332 0.53 -6.22 -4.63
C ALA A 332 1.20 -4.83 -4.53
N LEU A 333 1.61 -4.23 -5.66
CA LEU A 333 2.48 -3.06 -5.66
C LEU A 333 1.87 -1.85 -4.93
N LEU A 334 0.58 -1.61 -5.14
CA LEU A 334 -0.17 -0.53 -4.50
C LEU A 334 -0.40 -0.71 -3.00
N ARG A 335 -0.27 -1.94 -2.51
CA ARG A 335 -0.42 -2.27 -1.09
C ARG A 335 0.93 -2.43 -0.40
N THR A 336 2.02 -2.21 -1.13
CA THR A 336 3.39 -2.43 -0.66
C THR A 336 4.28 -1.24 -1.01
N ALA A 337 5.16 -1.35 -2.00
CA ALA A 337 6.12 -0.29 -2.34
C ALA A 337 5.47 1.04 -2.74
N LEU A 338 4.20 1.01 -3.20
CA LEU A 338 3.39 2.20 -3.50
C LEU A 338 2.19 2.35 -2.54
N SER A 339 2.31 1.82 -1.32
CA SER A 339 1.29 1.97 -0.29
C SER A 339 1.01 3.44 0.02
N ARG A 340 -0.17 3.67 0.60
CA ARG A 340 -0.58 4.97 1.12
C ARG A 340 0.49 5.56 2.05
N ASP A 341 1.04 4.77 2.97
CA ASP A 341 1.95 5.27 3.99
C ASP A 341 3.36 5.56 3.42
N VAL A 342 3.81 4.76 2.45
CA VAL A 342 5.05 5.06 1.70
C VAL A 342 4.91 6.34 0.89
N LEU A 343 3.82 6.51 0.13
CA LEU A 343 3.57 7.72 -0.65
C LEU A 343 3.41 8.95 0.25
N ALA A 344 2.71 8.84 1.38
CA ALA A 344 2.64 9.89 2.38
C ALA A 344 4.03 10.26 2.91
N THR A 345 4.90 9.26 3.14
CA THR A 345 6.29 9.46 3.58
C THR A 345 7.12 10.20 2.51
N VAL A 346 6.96 9.88 1.22
CA VAL A 346 7.58 10.60 0.10
C VAL A 346 7.12 12.06 0.09
N VAL A 347 5.81 12.30 0.13
CA VAL A 347 5.21 13.64 0.09
C VAL A 347 5.69 14.48 1.27
N ALA A 348 5.69 13.93 2.48
CA ALA A 348 6.18 14.60 3.68
C ALA A 348 7.68 14.92 3.60
N GLY A 349 8.50 13.98 3.11
CA GLY A 349 9.95 14.15 2.97
C GLY A 349 10.36 15.19 1.92
N ILE A 350 9.54 15.38 0.88
CA ILE A 350 9.72 16.43 -0.14
C ILE A 350 9.19 17.79 0.37
N GLY A 351 8.02 17.79 1.03
CA GLY A 351 7.35 18.99 1.52
C GLY A 351 8.01 19.65 2.74
N SER A 352 8.83 18.92 3.50
CA SER A 352 9.53 19.45 4.69
C SER A 352 10.66 20.44 4.38
N GLY A 353 10.96 20.70 3.11
CA GLY A 353 11.90 21.73 2.67
C GLY A 353 11.35 23.14 2.89
N LYS A 354 11.21 23.59 4.14
CA LYS A 354 11.04 25.02 4.42
C LYS A 354 12.25 25.76 3.85
N LYS A 355 12.01 26.74 2.98
CA LYS A 355 12.98 27.77 2.56
C LYS A 355 13.33 28.65 3.78
N GLY A 356 14.07 28.11 4.73
CA GLY A 356 14.65 28.83 5.86
C GLY A 356 16.15 28.57 5.85
N LYS A 357 16.95 29.65 5.95
CA LYS A 357 18.43 29.65 5.97
C LYS A 357 18.99 28.48 6.78
N GLY A 358 19.57 27.51 6.09
CA GLY A 358 20.10 26.28 6.66
C GLY A 358 20.11 25.20 5.59
N GLU A 359 20.89 25.43 4.54
CA GLU A 359 21.05 24.52 3.41
C GLU A 359 21.82 23.27 3.87
N GLY A 360 21.08 22.28 4.35
CA GLY A 360 21.52 20.90 4.48
C GLY A 360 20.36 20.02 4.05
N ASP A 361 20.44 19.44 2.84
CA ASP A 361 19.53 18.39 2.37
C ASP A 361 19.48 17.30 3.47
N ASN A 362 18.39 17.24 4.25
CA ASN A 362 18.20 16.16 5.21
C ASN A 362 18.22 14.83 4.44
N LEU A 363 18.91 13.80 4.97
CA LEU A 363 19.03 12.48 4.33
C LEU A 363 17.66 11.92 3.90
N LEU A 364 16.61 12.19 4.68
CA LEU A 364 15.23 11.82 4.36
C LEU A 364 14.69 12.53 3.11
N THR A 365 14.98 13.82 2.93
CA THR A 365 14.57 14.57 1.74
C THR A 365 15.29 14.05 0.50
N LYS A 366 16.57 13.71 0.62
CA LYS A 366 17.32 13.05 -0.47
C LYS A 366 16.71 11.68 -0.81
N ALA A 367 16.43 10.84 0.20
CA ALA A 367 15.80 9.55 0.01
C ALA A 367 14.39 9.65 -0.60
N ALA A 368 13.60 10.65 -0.21
CA ALA A 368 12.28 10.88 -0.78
C ALA A 368 12.35 11.29 -2.27
N LYS A 369 13.29 12.18 -2.63
CA LYS A 369 13.56 12.56 -4.03
C LYS A 369 14.06 11.37 -4.86
N GLU A 370 14.95 10.56 -4.29
CA GLU A 370 15.49 9.36 -4.93
C GLU A 370 14.40 8.31 -5.12
N CYS A 371 13.61 8.03 -4.08
CA CYS A 371 12.47 7.12 -4.14
C CYS A 371 11.47 7.54 -5.21
N LEU A 372 11.08 8.81 -5.25
CA LEU A 372 10.20 9.33 -6.29
C LEU A 372 10.81 9.16 -7.69
N SER A 373 12.10 9.46 -7.86
CA SER A 373 12.79 9.28 -9.14
C SER A 373 12.83 7.81 -9.59
N SER A 374 13.09 6.89 -8.66
CA SER A 374 13.12 5.45 -8.93
C SER A 374 11.74 4.91 -9.29
N ILE A 375 10.70 5.32 -8.55
CA ILE A 375 9.30 4.99 -8.89
C ILE A 375 8.97 5.49 -10.29
N VAL A 376 9.38 6.72 -10.63
CA VAL A 376 9.11 7.27 -11.96
C VAL A 376 9.82 6.48 -13.05
N ALA A 377 11.12 6.21 -12.86
CA ALA A 377 11.91 5.44 -13.80
C ALA A 377 11.33 4.03 -14.02
N PHE A 378 10.85 3.39 -12.96
CA PHE A 378 10.19 2.09 -13.06
C PHE A 378 8.87 2.17 -13.81
N ALA A 379 8.01 3.13 -13.49
CA ALA A 379 6.74 3.34 -14.18
C ALA A 379 6.91 3.64 -15.69
N SER A 380 7.94 4.39 -16.08
CA SER A 380 8.28 4.67 -17.48
C SER A 380 8.95 3.50 -18.22
N SER A 381 9.40 2.45 -17.51
CA SER A 381 9.99 1.28 -18.13
C SER A 381 8.96 0.46 -18.91
N ALA A 382 9.40 -0.39 -19.86
CA ALA A 382 8.50 -1.27 -20.58
C ALA A 382 7.71 -2.20 -19.64
N GLU A 383 8.36 -2.67 -18.58
CA GLU A 383 7.77 -3.49 -17.52
C GLU A 383 6.74 -2.70 -16.70
N GLY A 384 7.07 -1.49 -16.24
CA GLY A 384 6.16 -0.65 -15.47
C GLY A 384 4.93 -0.20 -16.26
N ARG A 385 5.09 0.10 -17.56
CA ARG A 385 3.96 0.40 -18.46
C ARG A 385 3.06 -0.82 -18.67
N ALA A 386 3.65 -1.99 -18.95
CA ALA A 386 2.89 -3.23 -19.10
C ALA A 386 2.12 -3.61 -17.81
N ARG A 387 2.61 -3.14 -16.65
CA ARG A 387 2.03 -3.39 -15.33
C ARG A 387 1.08 -2.29 -14.82
N GLY A 388 0.80 -1.24 -15.61
CA GLY A 388 -0.14 -0.17 -15.19
C GLY A 388 0.31 0.65 -13.97
N VAL A 389 1.62 0.70 -13.70
CA VAL A 389 2.18 1.34 -12.50
C VAL A 389 1.97 2.86 -12.50
N GLY A 390 1.99 3.48 -13.68
CA GLY A 390 1.75 4.93 -13.82
C GLY A 390 0.36 5.36 -13.33
N ALA A 391 -0.70 4.62 -13.69
CA ALA A 391 -2.08 4.92 -13.29
C ALA A 391 -2.27 4.75 -11.78
N SER A 392 -1.72 3.66 -11.27
CA SER A 392 -1.65 3.31 -9.86
C SER A 392 -0.99 4.42 -9.03
N LEU A 393 0.19 4.88 -9.46
CA LEU A 393 0.93 5.97 -8.81
C LEU A 393 0.16 7.30 -8.86
N ALA A 394 -0.38 7.66 -10.02
CA ALA A 394 -1.12 8.91 -10.21
C ALA A 394 -2.32 9.01 -9.27
N LEU A 395 -3.09 7.93 -9.15
CA LEU A 395 -4.26 7.87 -8.28
C LEU A 395 -3.90 7.83 -6.80
N GLY A 396 -2.86 7.07 -6.44
CA GLY A 396 -2.30 7.10 -5.09
C GLY A 396 -1.93 8.52 -4.68
N LEU A 397 -1.15 9.23 -5.49
CA LEU A 397 -0.75 10.61 -5.24
C LEU A 397 -1.92 11.61 -5.18
N LEU A 398 -2.98 11.42 -5.98
CA LEU A 398 -4.19 12.26 -5.96
C LEU A 398 -5.00 12.10 -4.68
N GLN A 399 -4.92 10.95 -4.02
CA GLN A 399 -5.65 10.67 -2.78
C GLN A 399 -4.93 11.16 -1.53
N HIS A 400 -3.64 11.49 -1.67
CA HIS A 400 -2.91 12.18 -0.64
C HIS A 400 -3.18 13.69 -0.72
N ALA A 401 -3.25 14.34 0.44
CA ALA A 401 -3.54 15.76 0.67
C ALA A 401 -2.89 16.73 -0.34
N ASP A 402 -3.26 18.01 -0.34
CA ASP A 402 -2.75 19.09 -1.21
C ASP A 402 -1.30 18.99 -1.73
N ALA A 403 -0.36 18.48 -0.94
CA ALA A 403 1.02 18.25 -1.35
C ALA A 403 1.20 17.17 -2.44
N GLY A 404 0.42 16.08 -2.43
CA GLY A 404 0.38 15.06 -3.49
C GLY A 404 -0.19 15.60 -4.81
N ALA A 405 -1.30 16.33 -4.73
CA ALA A 405 -1.85 17.10 -5.85
C ALA A 405 -0.84 18.14 -6.39
N LYS A 406 -0.12 18.84 -5.50
CA LYS A 406 0.96 19.77 -5.90
C LYS A 406 2.12 19.05 -6.57
N LEU A 407 2.48 17.84 -6.14
CA LEU A 407 3.53 17.02 -6.77
C LEU A 407 3.13 16.54 -8.17
N LEU A 408 1.86 16.19 -8.35
CA LEU A 408 1.31 15.85 -9.67
C LEU A 408 1.29 17.05 -10.62
N VAL A 409 0.97 18.24 -10.11
CA VAL A 409 0.86 19.47 -10.92
C VAL A 409 2.22 20.15 -11.14
N ARG A 410 3.18 20.02 -10.22
CA ARG A 410 4.46 20.76 -10.23
C ARG A 410 5.71 19.90 -10.38
N GLY A 411 5.66 18.60 -10.10
CA GLY A 411 6.79 17.70 -10.24
C GLY A 411 6.94 17.25 -11.69
N SER A 412 7.96 17.74 -12.40
CA SER A 412 8.14 17.45 -13.83
C SER A 412 8.12 15.97 -14.18
N ALA A 413 8.71 15.11 -13.34
CA ALA A 413 8.80 13.68 -13.57
C ALA A 413 7.46 12.93 -13.38
N VAL A 414 6.66 13.35 -12.38
CA VAL A 414 5.34 12.77 -12.12
C VAL A 414 4.32 13.30 -13.14
N ALA A 415 4.42 14.58 -13.51
CA ALA A 415 3.62 15.17 -14.57
C ALA A 415 3.78 14.41 -15.90
N THR A 416 5.02 14.05 -16.28
CA THR A 416 5.25 13.23 -17.49
C THR A 416 4.57 11.87 -17.44
N LEU A 417 4.62 11.16 -16.31
CA LEU A 417 3.90 9.88 -16.18
C LEU A 417 2.40 10.02 -16.27
N VAL A 418 1.88 11.11 -15.70
CA VAL A 418 0.45 11.41 -15.72
C VAL A 418 0.01 11.82 -17.12
N ASP A 419 0.86 12.54 -17.87
CA ASP A 419 0.65 12.88 -19.28
C ASP A 419 0.74 11.65 -20.21
N GLU A 420 1.51 10.63 -19.83
CA GLU A 420 1.59 9.34 -20.52
C GLU A 420 0.43 8.37 -20.19
N LEU A 421 -0.49 8.75 -19.29
CA LEU A 421 -1.69 7.95 -19.01
C LEU A 421 -2.62 7.96 -20.22
N ASP A 422 -2.73 6.83 -20.89
CA ASP A 422 -3.71 6.59 -21.93
C ASP A 422 -5.00 5.97 -21.37
N GLU A 423 -6.06 6.01 -22.19
CA GLU A 423 -7.37 5.47 -21.82
C GLU A 423 -7.30 3.97 -21.53
N ASP A 424 -6.47 3.24 -22.29
CA ASP A 424 -6.31 1.79 -22.18
C ASP A 424 -5.66 1.39 -20.85
N GLY A 425 -4.61 2.10 -20.41
CA GLY A 425 -3.93 1.83 -19.15
C GLY A 425 -4.82 2.11 -17.94
N VAL A 426 -5.64 3.16 -17.97
CA VAL A 426 -6.60 3.44 -16.89
C VAL A 426 -7.75 2.43 -16.90
N ALA A 427 -8.21 1.98 -18.08
CA ALA A 427 -9.22 0.93 -18.18
C ALA A 427 -8.73 -0.40 -17.61
N GLN A 428 -7.48 -0.80 -17.90
CA GLN A 428 -6.84 -1.99 -17.33
C GLN A 428 -6.68 -1.88 -15.81
N TYR A 429 -6.37 -0.68 -15.30
CA TYR A 429 -6.33 -0.44 -13.87
C TYR A 429 -7.70 -0.62 -13.21
N VAL A 430 -8.77 -0.12 -13.83
CA VAL A 430 -10.15 -0.36 -13.34
C VAL A 430 -10.51 -1.84 -13.41
N ASP A 431 -10.13 -2.57 -14.47
CA ASP A 431 -10.32 -4.03 -14.55
C ASP A 431 -9.68 -4.74 -13.33
N GLN A 432 -8.48 -4.31 -12.95
CA GLN A 432 -7.76 -4.86 -11.80
C GLN A 432 -8.46 -4.53 -10.48
N LEU A 433 -8.91 -3.29 -10.28
CA LEU A 433 -9.68 -2.90 -9.09
C LEU A 433 -11.01 -3.65 -8.95
N GLU A 434 -11.71 -3.87 -10.06
CA GLU A 434 -12.94 -4.67 -10.07
C GLU A 434 -12.65 -6.13 -9.68
N ALA A 435 -11.56 -6.71 -10.20
CA ALA A 435 -11.11 -8.05 -9.82
C ALA A 435 -10.74 -8.14 -8.33
N ASP A 436 -10.01 -7.16 -7.82
CA ASP A 436 -9.58 -7.06 -6.41
C ASP A 436 -10.78 -6.89 -5.46
N PHE A 437 -11.80 -6.14 -5.88
CA PHE A 437 -13.04 -6.03 -5.12
C PHE A 437 -13.79 -7.38 -5.04
N LEU A 438 -13.88 -8.09 -6.17
CA LEU A 438 -14.59 -9.36 -6.27
C LEU A 438 -13.87 -10.47 -5.49
N THR A 439 -12.56 -10.57 -5.64
CA THR A 439 -11.70 -11.58 -5.02
C THR A 439 -10.56 -10.90 -4.27
N PRO A 440 -10.82 -10.31 -3.09
CA PRO A 440 -9.77 -9.67 -2.31
C PRO A 440 -8.72 -10.71 -1.89
N SER A 441 -7.46 -10.35 -2.05
CA SER A 441 -6.34 -11.14 -1.52
C SER A 441 -6.23 -10.91 -0.01
N VAL A 442 -6.91 -11.77 0.76
CA VAL A 442 -6.95 -11.74 2.23
C VAL A 442 -6.49 -13.05 2.84
N ASP A 443 -5.51 -12.97 3.74
CA ASP A 443 -5.18 -14.04 4.67
C ASP A 443 -6.11 -13.95 5.89
N ALA A 444 -7.23 -14.67 5.82
CA ALA A 444 -8.22 -14.78 6.91
C ALA A 444 -7.67 -15.39 8.21
N ALA A 445 -6.49 -16.02 8.16
CA ALA A 445 -5.89 -16.77 9.28
C ALA A 445 -5.10 -15.89 10.27
N ALA A 446 -5.02 -14.58 10.04
CA ALA A 446 -4.03 -13.73 10.68
C ALA A 446 -4.28 -13.36 12.16
N ASP A 447 -5.53 -13.46 12.65
CA ASP A 447 -5.98 -12.93 13.94
C ASP A 447 -6.90 -13.91 14.73
N ALA A 448 -6.87 -15.21 14.41
CA ALA A 448 -7.67 -16.20 15.15
C ALA A 448 -6.99 -16.58 16.47
N ASP A 449 -7.53 -16.12 17.60
CA ASP A 449 -7.31 -16.78 18.90
C ASP A 449 -8.03 -18.14 18.85
N GLU A 450 -7.34 -19.27 19.02
CA GLU A 450 -7.95 -20.61 18.87
C GLU A 450 -8.70 -21.09 20.13
N ASP A 451 -8.83 -20.28 21.18
CA ASP A 451 -9.66 -20.59 22.36
C ASP A 451 -11.17 -20.77 22.01
N GLU A 452 -11.57 -20.43 20.79
CA GLU A 452 -12.94 -20.57 20.28
C GLU A 452 -13.12 -21.76 19.31
N THR A 453 -12.49 -22.92 19.48
CA THR A 453 -12.68 -24.12 18.61
C THR A 453 -14.11 -24.73 18.58
N GLY A 454 -15.12 -24.01 19.07
CA GLY A 454 -16.54 -24.29 18.85
C GLY A 454 -17.15 -23.55 17.66
N VAL A 455 -18.48 -23.63 17.52
CA VAL A 455 -19.26 -22.88 16.51
C VAL A 455 -18.94 -21.37 16.54
N GLN A 456 -18.64 -20.83 17.73
CA GLN A 456 -18.29 -19.42 17.93
C GLN A 456 -16.98 -19.01 17.26
N GLY A 457 -15.93 -19.84 17.24
CA GLY A 457 -14.66 -19.44 16.58
C GLY A 457 -14.69 -19.55 15.07
N ALA A 458 -15.54 -20.42 14.53
CA ALA A 458 -15.82 -20.42 13.09
C ALA A 458 -16.52 -19.11 12.67
N GLU A 459 -17.48 -18.65 13.47
CA GLU A 459 -18.15 -17.36 13.27
C GLU A 459 -17.19 -16.17 13.41
N THR A 460 -16.26 -16.18 14.40
CA THR A 460 -15.29 -15.10 14.55
C THR A 460 -14.19 -15.12 13.47
N ALA A 461 -13.76 -16.29 12.99
CA ALA A 461 -12.84 -16.40 11.86
C ALA A 461 -13.46 -15.87 10.55
N GLU A 462 -14.72 -16.22 10.28
CA GLU A 462 -15.47 -15.69 9.13
C GLU A 462 -15.67 -14.17 9.25
N ALA A 463 -15.98 -13.67 10.44
CA ALA A 463 -16.11 -12.23 10.70
C ALA A 463 -14.79 -11.47 10.44
N ARG A 464 -13.64 -12.01 10.86
CA ARG A 464 -12.30 -11.43 10.60
C ARG A 464 -11.95 -11.45 9.11
N ALA A 465 -12.19 -12.58 8.43
CA ALA A 465 -12.02 -12.69 6.98
C ALA A 465 -12.85 -11.63 6.25
N ASN A 466 -14.09 -11.44 6.67
CA ASN A 466 -15.00 -10.43 6.13
C ASN A 466 -14.52 -9.00 6.45
N ALA A 467 -13.95 -8.73 7.61
CA ALA A 467 -13.40 -7.43 7.96
C ALA A 467 -12.16 -7.08 7.11
N ALA A 468 -11.23 -8.02 6.94
CA ALA A 468 -10.08 -7.85 6.07
C ALA A 468 -10.50 -7.65 4.60
N ALA A 469 -11.49 -8.44 4.13
CA ALA A 469 -12.04 -8.32 2.79
C ALA A 469 -12.75 -6.97 2.60
N HIS A 470 -13.50 -6.51 3.62
CA HIS A 470 -14.14 -5.20 3.64
C HIS A 470 -13.12 -4.07 3.47
N GLU A 471 -12.00 -4.12 4.20
CA GLU A 471 -10.96 -3.10 4.09
C GLU A 471 -10.37 -3.04 2.67
N HIS A 472 -10.05 -4.20 2.09
CA HIS A 472 -9.54 -4.29 0.72
C HIS A 472 -10.53 -3.73 -0.31
N ARG A 473 -11.81 -4.10 -0.17
CA ARG A 473 -12.91 -3.61 -1.01
C ARG A 473 -13.10 -2.11 -0.87
N SER A 474 -13.07 -1.57 0.35
CA SER A 474 -13.18 -0.13 0.61
C SER A 474 -12.10 0.66 -0.11
N TRP A 475 -10.86 0.16 -0.09
CA TRP A 475 -9.75 0.75 -0.83
C TRP A 475 -10.01 0.71 -2.35
N ALA A 476 -10.39 -0.45 -2.90
CA ALA A 476 -10.64 -0.62 -4.34
C ALA A 476 -11.76 0.32 -4.83
N LEU A 477 -12.86 0.44 -4.08
CA LEU A 477 -13.94 1.37 -4.37
C LEU A 477 -13.46 2.83 -4.37
N THR A 478 -12.60 3.19 -3.42
CA THR A 478 -12.05 4.54 -3.32
C THR A 478 -11.17 4.87 -4.53
N GLN A 479 -10.30 3.95 -4.95
CA GLN A 479 -9.50 4.10 -6.17
C GLN A 479 -10.38 4.26 -7.41
N MET A 480 -11.36 3.37 -7.58
CA MET A 480 -12.24 3.34 -8.74
C MET A 480 -13.06 4.62 -8.88
N CYS A 481 -13.55 5.18 -7.77
CA CYS A 481 -14.23 6.47 -7.75
C CYS A 481 -13.28 7.64 -8.07
N GLY A 482 -11.97 7.51 -7.88
CA GLY A 482 -11.01 8.57 -8.18
C GLY A 482 -10.64 8.71 -9.67
N THR A 483 -10.80 7.65 -10.47
CA THR A 483 -10.31 7.58 -11.86
C THR A 483 -10.87 8.67 -12.78
N HIS A 484 -12.15 9.01 -12.63
CA HIS A 484 -12.80 10.04 -13.45
C HIS A 484 -12.32 11.47 -13.15
N ARG A 485 -11.55 11.68 -12.07
CA ARG A 485 -10.99 12.99 -11.70
C ARG A 485 -9.63 13.26 -12.35
N LEU A 486 -9.08 12.30 -13.11
CA LEU A 486 -7.81 12.45 -13.83
C LEU A 486 -7.96 13.48 -14.97
N PRO A 487 -7.38 14.69 -14.85
CA PRO A 487 -7.63 15.78 -15.81
C PRO A 487 -7.08 15.49 -17.21
N GLN A 488 -6.11 14.58 -17.33
CA GLN A 488 -5.42 14.27 -18.58
C GLN A 488 -6.28 13.44 -19.53
N LEU A 489 -7.25 12.69 -18.99
CA LEU A 489 -8.15 11.89 -19.80
C LEU A 489 -9.17 12.79 -20.53
N PRO A 490 -9.46 12.49 -21.81
CA PRO A 490 -10.55 13.14 -22.53
C PRO A 490 -11.86 13.10 -21.75
N ARG A 491 -12.71 14.11 -21.92
CA ARG A 491 -14.01 14.18 -21.23
C ARG A 491 -14.86 12.94 -21.51
N SER A 492 -14.86 12.44 -22.74
CA SER A 492 -15.52 11.21 -23.16
C SER A 492 -15.04 9.99 -22.38
N ALA A 493 -13.72 9.82 -22.24
CA ALA A 493 -13.12 8.72 -21.48
C ALA A 493 -13.48 8.78 -20.00
N ARG A 494 -13.40 9.98 -19.39
CA ARG A 494 -13.83 10.18 -18.00
C ARG A 494 -15.30 9.88 -17.79
N ALA A 495 -16.16 10.28 -18.73
CA ALA A 495 -17.59 9.97 -18.68
C ALA A 495 -17.83 8.45 -18.79
N ALA A 496 -17.11 7.75 -19.67
CA ALA A 496 -17.19 6.30 -19.82
C ALA A 496 -16.74 5.56 -18.54
N LEU A 497 -15.60 5.96 -17.96
CA LEU A 497 -15.10 5.41 -16.70
C LEU A 497 -16.07 5.66 -15.55
N ARG A 498 -16.64 6.87 -15.45
CA ARG A 498 -17.64 7.18 -14.43
C ARG A 498 -18.88 6.30 -14.57
N ALA A 499 -19.42 6.17 -15.78
CA ALA A 499 -20.57 5.31 -16.04
C ALA A 499 -20.26 3.84 -15.69
N ARG A 500 -19.07 3.36 -16.03
CA ARG A 500 -18.59 2.01 -15.66
C ARG A 500 -18.54 1.83 -14.14
N SER A 501 -17.85 2.71 -13.41
CA SER A 501 -17.75 2.65 -11.95
C SER A 501 -19.12 2.75 -11.28
N ALA A 502 -20.01 3.59 -11.80
CA ALA A 502 -21.37 3.74 -11.27
C ALA A 502 -22.20 2.46 -11.43
N ARG A 503 -22.13 1.80 -12.60
CA ARG A 503 -22.80 0.51 -12.82
C ARG A 503 -22.25 -0.59 -11.93
N PHE A 504 -20.93 -0.64 -11.75
CA PHE A 504 -20.29 -1.59 -10.85
C PHE A 504 -20.75 -1.39 -9.40
N LEU A 505 -20.72 -0.14 -8.91
CA LEU A 505 -21.20 0.22 -7.58
C LEU A 505 -22.69 -0.12 -7.40
N ALA A 506 -23.56 0.20 -8.36
CA ALA A 506 -24.98 -0.13 -8.28
C ALA A 506 -25.23 -1.64 -8.21
N THR A 507 -24.49 -2.43 -9.01
CA THR A 507 -24.57 -3.89 -9.00
C THR A 507 -24.21 -4.45 -7.64
N HIS A 508 -23.07 -4.03 -7.08
CA HIS A 508 -22.55 -4.58 -5.83
C HIS A 508 -23.13 -3.92 -4.56
N ALA A 509 -23.81 -2.79 -4.69
CA ALA A 509 -24.63 -2.22 -3.62
C ALA A 509 -25.96 -2.99 -3.49
N PHE A 510 -26.72 -3.11 -4.58
CA PHE A 510 -28.13 -3.49 -4.52
C PHE A 510 -28.43 -4.94 -4.91
N PHE A 511 -27.50 -5.65 -5.57
CA PHE A 511 -27.77 -6.97 -6.13
C PHE A 511 -26.82 -8.07 -5.63
N VAL A 512 -27.30 -9.31 -5.72
CA VAL A 512 -26.55 -10.57 -5.54
C VAL A 512 -26.71 -11.40 -6.80
N ALA A 513 -25.65 -12.09 -7.21
CA ALA A 513 -25.71 -13.00 -8.35
C ALA A 513 -26.45 -14.29 -7.96
N LYS A 514 -27.44 -14.68 -8.76
CA LYS A 514 -28.19 -15.94 -8.58
C LYS A 514 -27.28 -17.14 -8.87
N PRO A 515 -27.24 -18.16 -8.00
CA PRO A 515 -26.49 -19.38 -8.29
C PRO A 515 -27.05 -20.04 -9.55
N SER A 516 -26.20 -20.24 -10.57
CA SER A 516 -26.66 -20.81 -11.83
C SER A 516 -27.20 -22.22 -11.61
N ALA A 517 -28.47 -22.45 -11.96
CA ALA A 517 -29.10 -23.77 -11.92
C ALA A 517 -28.54 -24.67 -13.04
N LYS A 518 -27.30 -25.14 -12.88
CA LYS A 518 -26.72 -26.32 -13.51
C LYS A 518 -25.36 -26.59 -12.88
N GLY A 519 -25.31 -27.56 -11.97
CA GLY A 519 -24.06 -28.24 -11.69
C GLY A 519 -23.58 -28.90 -12.98
N ASP A 520 -22.40 -28.54 -13.45
CA ASP A 520 -21.65 -29.42 -14.33
C ASP A 520 -20.15 -29.30 -14.09
N LYS A 521 -19.51 -30.43 -14.31
CA LYS A 521 -18.20 -30.84 -13.81
C LYS A 521 -17.06 -30.03 -14.43
N THR A 522 -15.98 -29.86 -13.64
CA THR A 522 -14.56 -29.63 -14.00
C THR A 522 -14.26 -28.95 -15.35
N PRO A 523 -13.54 -27.81 -15.39
CA PRO A 523 -13.24 -27.13 -16.65
C PRO A 523 -12.25 -27.95 -17.48
N SER A 524 -12.73 -28.57 -18.56
CA SER A 524 -11.87 -29.18 -19.58
C SER A 524 -11.29 -28.10 -20.50
N LYS A 525 -9.97 -28.16 -20.71
CA LYS A 525 -9.24 -27.37 -21.70
C LYS A 525 -9.83 -27.61 -23.09
N ARG A 526 -10.36 -26.54 -23.71
CA ARG A 526 -10.38 -26.18 -25.16
C ARG A 526 -11.76 -25.71 -25.64
N SER A 527 -12.00 -24.40 -25.56
CA SER A 527 -12.59 -23.62 -26.66
C SER A 527 -12.45 -22.13 -26.37
N ARG A 528 -11.53 -21.49 -27.09
CA ARG A 528 -11.26 -20.05 -27.08
C ARG A 528 -12.21 -19.44 -28.12
N GLY A 529 -13.33 -18.87 -27.69
CA GLY A 529 -14.31 -18.23 -28.58
C GLY A 529 -15.60 -17.88 -27.84
N ALA A 530 -15.76 -16.60 -27.52
CA ALA A 530 -16.94 -15.98 -26.90
C ALA A 530 -17.40 -16.65 -25.58
N ALA A 531 -16.69 -16.34 -24.48
CA ALA A 531 -17.21 -16.61 -23.14
C ALA A 531 -18.49 -15.79 -22.92
N LYS A 532 -19.61 -16.50 -22.78
CA LYS A 532 -20.84 -15.94 -22.23
C LYS A 532 -20.50 -15.50 -20.80
N LYS A 533 -20.32 -14.19 -20.57
CA LYS A 533 -19.96 -13.63 -19.25
C LYS A 533 -21.05 -14.01 -18.25
N THR A 534 -20.80 -15.04 -17.45
CA THR A 534 -21.57 -15.28 -16.22
C THR A 534 -21.31 -14.11 -15.28
N ALA A 535 -22.36 -13.60 -14.61
CA ALA A 535 -22.22 -12.58 -13.58
C ALA A 535 -21.13 -12.97 -12.56
N ALA A 536 -20.16 -12.09 -12.35
CA ALA A 536 -19.04 -12.36 -11.47
C ALA A 536 -19.49 -12.33 -10.01
N VAL A 537 -19.30 -13.44 -9.29
CA VAL A 537 -19.70 -13.59 -7.88
C VAL A 537 -18.56 -13.14 -6.98
N ALA A 538 -18.81 -12.18 -6.09
CA ALA A 538 -17.83 -11.76 -5.10
C ALA A 538 -17.55 -12.89 -4.10
N THR A 539 -16.27 -13.19 -3.86
CA THR A 539 -15.79 -14.23 -2.94
C THR A 539 -14.69 -13.66 -2.05
N PRO A 540 -14.86 -13.58 -0.72
CA PRO A 540 -16.02 -14.00 0.08
C PRO A 540 -17.29 -13.18 -0.24
N ALA A 541 -18.46 -13.57 0.26
CA ALA A 541 -19.68 -12.80 0.02
C ALA A 541 -19.54 -11.34 0.52
N LEU A 542 -20.32 -10.43 -0.08
CA LEU A 542 -20.35 -9.03 0.38
C LEU A 542 -21.20 -8.91 1.64
N VAL A 543 -20.59 -8.38 2.71
CA VAL A 543 -21.29 -7.98 3.94
C VAL A 543 -22.03 -6.66 3.75
N ASP A 544 -23.06 -6.41 4.56
CA ASP A 544 -23.94 -5.23 4.44
C ASP A 544 -23.17 -3.91 4.54
N THR A 545 -22.14 -3.84 5.38
CA THR A 545 -21.27 -2.65 5.51
C THR A 545 -20.55 -2.32 4.20
N THR A 546 -20.06 -3.32 3.45
CA THR A 546 -19.45 -3.11 2.13
C THR A 546 -20.48 -2.65 1.11
N ARG A 547 -21.71 -3.19 1.17
CA ARG A 547 -22.81 -2.79 0.28
C ARG A 547 -23.26 -1.36 0.54
N ALA A 548 -23.42 -0.98 1.80
CA ALA A 548 -23.73 0.38 2.23
C ALA A 548 -22.64 1.36 1.79
N LEU A 549 -21.35 0.99 1.91
CA LEU A 549 -20.25 1.80 1.40
C LEU A 549 -20.34 1.97 -0.13
N ALA A 550 -20.63 0.91 -0.88
CA ALA A 550 -20.83 1.00 -2.33
C ALA A 550 -22.00 1.92 -2.70
N ALA A 551 -23.13 1.83 -1.98
CA ALA A 551 -24.28 2.71 -2.16
C ALA A 551 -23.91 4.18 -1.87
N ALA A 552 -23.25 4.46 -0.76
CA ALA A 552 -22.81 5.82 -0.40
C ALA A 552 -21.85 6.41 -1.45
N ARG A 553 -20.90 5.60 -1.94
CA ARG A 553 -19.97 6.00 -3.01
C ARG A 553 -20.68 6.22 -4.34
N LEU A 554 -21.70 5.43 -4.67
CA LEU A 554 -22.55 5.64 -5.85
C LEU A 554 -23.25 7.00 -5.78
N MET A 555 -23.90 7.32 -4.65
CA MET A 555 -24.61 8.59 -4.47
C MET A 555 -23.65 9.78 -4.58
N SER A 556 -22.46 9.70 -3.99
CA SER A 556 -21.43 10.74 -4.12
C SER A 556 -20.92 10.89 -5.56
N LEU A 557 -20.71 9.78 -6.28
CA LEU A 557 -20.25 9.79 -7.67
C LEU A 557 -21.31 10.41 -8.60
N LEU A 558 -22.58 10.09 -8.38
CA LEU A 558 -23.71 10.65 -9.13
C LEU A 558 -23.86 12.15 -8.84
N ALA A 559 -23.73 12.58 -7.58
CA ALA A 559 -23.75 13.99 -7.21
C ALA A 559 -22.63 14.79 -7.89
N ASP A 560 -21.42 14.23 -7.95
CA ASP A 560 -20.30 14.85 -8.67
C ASP A 560 -20.56 14.91 -10.18
N SER A 561 -21.26 13.92 -10.75
CA SER A 561 -21.63 13.90 -12.17
C SER A 561 -22.62 15.00 -12.56
N LEU A 562 -23.52 15.40 -11.65
CA LEU A 562 -24.48 16.48 -11.88
C LEU A 562 -23.80 17.84 -12.10
N LYS A 563 -22.63 18.05 -11.49
CA LYS A 563 -21.84 19.28 -11.56
C LYS A 563 -21.09 19.43 -12.90
N GLU A 564 -21.05 18.39 -13.74
CA GLU A 564 -20.37 18.45 -15.02
C GLU A 564 -21.16 19.22 -16.07
N ARG A 565 -20.44 20.02 -16.86
CA ARG A 565 -21.03 20.76 -17.98
C ARG A 565 -21.25 19.83 -19.18
N PRO A 566 -22.40 19.92 -19.87
CA PRO A 566 -22.60 19.29 -21.17
C PRO A 566 -21.53 19.75 -22.17
N GLU A 567 -21.11 18.89 -23.10
CA GLU A 567 -20.23 19.31 -24.18
C GLU A 567 -20.94 20.36 -25.03
N ALA A 568 -20.31 21.52 -25.20
CA ALA A 568 -20.81 22.53 -26.13
C ALA A 568 -20.81 21.91 -27.54
N GLY A 569 -22.00 21.73 -28.11
CA GLY A 569 -22.15 21.47 -29.53
C GLY A 569 -21.44 22.57 -30.33
N ALA A 570 -20.92 22.21 -31.50
CA ALA A 570 -20.06 23.04 -32.35
C ALA A 570 -20.69 24.32 -32.94
N ASP A 571 -21.72 24.90 -32.30
CA ASP A 571 -22.32 26.15 -32.71
C ASP A 571 -22.12 27.21 -31.61
N GLY A 572 -21.26 28.17 -31.92
CA GLY A 572 -20.85 29.23 -31.00
C GLY A 572 -22.01 30.13 -30.58
N ALA A 573 -22.15 30.30 -29.27
CA ALA A 573 -22.69 31.50 -28.66
C ALA A 573 -21.81 31.84 -27.45
N GLY A 574 -21.22 33.02 -27.50
CA GLY A 574 -20.26 33.51 -26.53
C GLY A 574 -20.88 33.84 -25.17
N SER A 575 -19.97 34.04 -24.22
CA SER A 575 -20.15 34.67 -22.91
C SER A 575 -21.53 35.28 -22.62
N GLU A 576 -22.38 34.54 -21.93
CA GLU A 576 -23.45 35.13 -21.13
C GLU A 576 -23.18 34.84 -19.64
N GLY A 577 -23.24 35.92 -18.85
CA GLY A 577 -23.33 36.04 -17.39
C GLY A 577 -22.81 34.93 -16.48
N ARG A 578 -22.00 35.31 -15.47
CA ARG A 578 -21.63 34.49 -14.30
C ARG A 578 -22.84 33.96 -13.48
N ASP A 579 -24.07 34.37 -13.79
CA ASP A 579 -25.29 34.08 -13.02
C ASP A 579 -26.37 33.24 -13.77
N ALA A 580 -26.08 32.70 -14.97
CA ALA A 580 -27.04 31.81 -15.65
C ALA A 580 -27.09 30.42 -14.97
N PRO A 581 -28.28 29.84 -14.68
CA PRO A 581 -28.39 28.51 -14.08
C PRO A 581 -27.79 27.46 -15.04
N VAL A 582 -26.70 26.83 -14.61
CA VAL A 582 -25.96 25.82 -15.38
C VAL A 582 -26.83 24.56 -15.49
N ALA A 583 -27.09 24.08 -16.70
CA ALA A 583 -27.81 22.83 -16.90
C ALA A 583 -27.01 21.64 -16.34
N MET A 584 -27.60 20.90 -15.39
CA MET A 584 -27.00 19.69 -14.82
C MET A 584 -26.97 18.55 -15.83
N SER A 585 -25.91 17.74 -15.81
CA SER A 585 -25.83 16.53 -16.62
C SER A 585 -26.50 15.35 -15.91
N THR A 586 -27.60 14.82 -16.46
CA THR A 586 -28.31 13.64 -15.90
C THR A 586 -27.86 12.31 -16.51
N ALA A 587 -27.02 12.34 -17.54
CA ALA A 587 -26.70 11.17 -18.36
C ALA A 587 -26.14 9.97 -17.57
N THR A 588 -25.33 10.23 -16.53
CA THR A 588 -24.78 9.16 -15.68
C THR A 588 -25.87 8.54 -14.81
N LEU A 589 -26.77 9.37 -14.24
CA LEU A 589 -27.91 8.90 -13.45
C LEU A 589 -28.87 8.08 -14.30
N ASP A 590 -29.18 8.55 -15.50
CA ASP A 590 -30.06 7.85 -16.45
C ASP A 590 -29.45 6.49 -16.85
N ALA A 591 -28.15 6.45 -17.12
CA ALA A 591 -27.44 5.22 -17.45
C ALA A 591 -27.38 4.21 -16.29
N VAL A 592 -27.31 4.68 -15.03
CA VAL A 592 -27.38 3.82 -13.84
C VAL A 592 -28.79 3.30 -13.62
N CYS A 593 -29.82 4.13 -13.77
CA CYS A 593 -31.21 3.69 -13.67
C CYS A 593 -31.54 2.61 -14.70
N ALA A 594 -31.13 2.81 -15.96
CA ALA A 594 -31.28 1.79 -17.00
C ALA A 594 -30.55 0.47 -16.65
N HIS A 595 -29.33 0.56 -16.10
CA HIS A 595 -28.59 -0.63 -15.66
C HIS A 595 -29.27 -1.36 -14.50
N VAL A 596 -29.87 -0.63 -13.56
CA VAL A 596 -30.67 -1.20 -12.47
C VAL A 596 -31.89 -1.92 -13.03
N ASP A 597 -32.60 -1.32 -14.00
CA ASP A 597 -33.74 -1.93 -14.68
C ASP A 597 -33.34 -3.23 -15.39
N GLU A 598 -32.19 -3.23 -16.07
CA GLU A 598 -31.61 -4.41 -16.72
C GLU A 598 -31.29 -5.52 -15.70
N CYS A 599 -30.75 -5.16 -14.53
CA CYS A 599 -30.47 -6.11 -13.46
C CYS A 599 -31.75 -6.72 -12.87
N GLU A 600 -32.78 -5.90 -12.61
CA GLU A 600 -34.08 -6.36 -12.10
C GLU A 600 -34.81 -7.27 -13.11
N ALA A 601 -34.69 -7.00 -14.41
CA ALA A 601 -35.26 -7.83 -15.47
C ALA A 601 -34.44 -9.11 -15.74
N SER A 602 -33.19 -9.16 -15.29
CA SER A 602 -32.28 -10.28 -15.55
C SER A 602 -32.62 -11.51 -14.70
N ARG A 603 -32.28 -12.69 -15.24
CA ARG A 603 -32.30 -13.96 -14.48
C ARG A 603 -31.02 -14.20 -13.70
N GLU A 604 -30.03 -13.32 -13.83
CA GLU A 604 -28.70 -13.46 -13.24
C GLU A 604 -28.58 -12.77 -11.88
N TRP A 605 -29.47 -11.82 -11.56
CA TRP A 605 -29.41 -11.01 -10.34
C TRP A 605 -30.69 -11.11 -9.51
N GLU A 606 -30.55 -10.98 -8.19
CA GLU A 606 -31.61 -10.70 -7.22
C GLU A 606 -31.24 -9.50 -6.35
N LEU A 607 -32.23 -8.84 -5.77
CA LEU A 607 -32.00 -7.78 -4.80
C LEU A 607 -31.31 -8.35 -3.54
N ALA A 608 -30.33 -7.63 -3.03
CA ALA A 608 -29.56 -8.01 -1.85
C ALA A 608 -30.34 -7.81 -0.54
N ALA A 609 -31.25 -6.86 -0.51
CA ALA A 609 -32.15 -6.61 0.61
C ALA A 609 -33.60 -6.79 0.18
N GLU A 610 -34.43 -7.33 1.08
CA GLU A 610 -35.88 -7.34 0.88
C GLU A 610 -36.42 -5.91 0.98
N ILE A 611 -37.21 -5.50 -0.01
CA ILE A 611 -37.90 -4.21 -0.02
C ILE A 611 -39.36 -4.39 0.41
N SER A 612 -39.88 -3.46 1.21
CA SER A 612 -41.28 -3.49 1.63
C SER A 612 -42.22 -3.26 0.45
N GLU A 613 -43.48 -3.70 0.58
CA GLU A 613 -44.51 -3.48 -0.45
C GLU A 613 -44.73 -1.98 -0.72
N GLY A 614 -44.64 -1.13 0.32
CA GLY A 614 -44.70 0.32 0.19
C GLY A 614 -43.55 0.88 -0.64
N VAL A 615 -42.31 0.45 -0.37
CA VAL A 615 -41.13 0.86 -1.15
C VAL A 615 -41.22 0.37 -2.61
N ALA A 616 -41.67 -0.87 -2.83
CA ALA A 616 -41.87 -1.41 -4.17
C ALA A 616 -42.93 -0.61 -4.95
N THR A 617 -44.02 -0.23 -4.30
CA THR A 617 -45.09 0.61 -4.88
C THR A 617 -44.56 2.01 -5.21
N ALA A 618 -43.88 2.66 -4.27
CA ALA A 618 -43.25 3.96 -4.49
C ALA A 618 -42.29 3.97 -5.68
N ARG A 619 -41.43 2.94 -5.79
CA ARG A 619 -40.50 2.79 -6.93
C ARG A 619 -41.23 2.59 -8.25
N ALA A 620 -42.31 1.81 -8.28
CA ALA A 620 -43.13 1.61 -9.47
C ALA A 620 -43.84 2.91 -9.89
N THR A 621 -44.36 3.68 -8.92
CA THR A 621 -44.98 4.99 -9.14
C THR A 621 -43.99 5.98 -9.76
N LEU A 622 -42.79 6.10 -9.18
CA LEU A 622 -41.71 6.95 -9.71
C LEU A 622 -41.26 6.53 -11.13
N ALA A 623 -41.26 5.23 -11.43
CA ALA A 623 -40.87 4.72 -12.75
C ALA A 623 -41.91 5.02 -13.86
N ALA A 624 -43.20 4.96 -13.53
CA ALA A 624 -44.29 5.17 -14.49
C ALA A 624 -44.63 6.65 -14.72
N ALA A 625 -44.38 7.51 -13.71
CA ALA A 625 -44.74 8.92 -13.69
C ALA A 625 -44.20 9.79 -14.86
N PRO A 626 -42.94 9.64 -15.34
CA PRO A 626 -42.37 10.54 -16.34
C PRO A 626 -43.20 10.63 -17.64
N GLY A 627 -43.82 9.52 -18.07
CA GLY A 627 -44.62 9.47 -19.30
C GLY A 627 -45.94 10.25 -19.24
N ALA A 628 -46.41 10.60 -18.05
CA ALA A 628 -47.64 11.37 -17.82
C ALA A 628 -47.40 12.89 -17.72
N MET A 629 -46.14 13.33 -17.78
CA MET A 629 -45.71 14.70 -17.50
C MET A 629 -44.98 15.32 -18.69
N ALA A 630 -45.05 16.65 -18.82
CA ALA A 630 -44.26 17.42 -19.79
C ALA A 630 -42.89 17.79 -19.20
N LEU A 631 -42.05 16.78 -18.91
CA LEU A 631 -40.71 16.95 -18.34
C LEU A 631 -39.63 17.22 -19.41
N GLU A 632 -39.96 17.04 -20.69
CA GLU A 632 -39.10 17.50 -21.78
C GLU A 632 -39.30 19.00 -22.04
N ALA A 633 -38.20 19.73 -22.26
CA ALA A 633 -38.27 21.14 -22.57
C ALA A 633 -38.90 21.34 -23.97
N PRO A 634 -39.96 22.15 -24.11
CA PRO A 634 -40.50 22.49 -25.43
C PRO A 634 -39.49 23.31 -26.24
N ALA A 635 -39.55 23.19 -27.57
CA ALA A 635 -38.67 23.96 -28.47
C ALA A 635 -38.83 25.47 -28.20
N GLY A 636 -37.75 26.13 -27.75
CA GLY A 636 -37.74 27.56 -27.41
C GLY A 636 -37.99 27.89 -25.93
N ALA A 637 -38.07 26.90 -25.02
CA ALA A 637 -38.08 27.15 -23.58
C ALA A 637 -36.81 27.86 -23.12
N GLY A 638 -36.94 28.80 -22.18
CA GLY A 638 -35.79 29.45 -21.56
C GLY A 638 -34.93 28.44 -20.78
N ALA A 639 -33.62 28.69 -20.71
CA ALA A 639 -32.65 27.78 -20.08
C ALA A 639 -33.06 27.36 -18.64
N GLY A 640 -33.63 28.28 -17.85
CA GLY A 640 -34.09 27.99 -16.50
C GLY A 640 -35.29 27.02 -16.43
N GLU A 641 -36.23 27.11 -17.36
CA GLU A 641 -37.41 26.24 -17.40
C GLU A 641 -37.04 24.82 -17.86
N GLY A 642 -36.07 24.70 -18.78
CA GLY A 642 -35.49 23.42 -19.17
C GLY A 642 -34.72 22.75 -18.02
N ALA A 643 -33.90 23.51 -17.29
CA ALA A 643 -33.16 23.02 -16.13
C ALA A 643 -34.09 22.53 -15.01
N THR A 644 -35.20 23.25 -14.76
CA THR A 644 -36.20 22.90 -13.75
C THR A 644 -36.86 21.55 -14.06
N ARG A 645 -37.30 21.34 -15.31
CA ARG A 645 -37.90 20.06 -15.73
C ARG A 645 -36.90 18.91 -15.71
N ALA A 646 -35.64 19.17 -16.08
CA ALA A 646 -34.58 18.18 -15.98
C ALA A 646 -34.28 17.78 -14.53
N ALA A 647 -34.25 18.74 -13.61
CA ALA A 647 -34.11 18.50 -12.18
C ALA A 647 -35.29 17.69 -11.63
N ALA A 648 -36.53 17.96 -12.04
CA ALA A 648 -37.71 17.17 -11.66
C ALA A 648 -37.57 15.69 -12.07
N ARG A 649 -37.19 15.41 -13.32
CA ARG A 649 -36.96 14.03 -13.81
C ARG A 649 -35.82 13.34 -13.07
N ALA A 650 -34.72 14.06 -12.86
CA ALA A 650 -33.55 13.55 -12.15
C ALA A 650 -33.86 13.27 -10.69
N LEU A 651 -34.65 14.11 -10.01
CA LEU A 651 -35.04 13.91 -8.61
C LEU A 651 -35.88 12.64 -8.45
N MET A 652 -36.86 12.40 -9.34
CA MET A 652 -37.62 11.15 -9.34
C MET A 652 -36.72 9.92 -9.56
N SER A 653 -35.78 10.01 -10.50
CA SER A 653 -34.85 8.92 -10.81
C SER A 653 -33.88 8.65 -9.65
N ALA A 654 -33.39 9.71 -8.99
CA ALA A 654 -32.52 9.64 -7.83
C ALA A 654 -33.24 9.08 -6.60
N LEU A 655 -34.50 9.48 -6.35
CA LEU A 655 -35.34 8.90 -5.29
C LEU A 655 -35.64 7.43 -5.55
N ARG A 656 -35.98 7.06 -6.80
CA ARG A 656 -36.21 5.65 -7.17
C ARG A 656 -34.98 4.78 -6.90
N LEU A 657 -33.78 5.34 -7.10
CA LEU A 657 -32.52 4.68 -6.81
C LEU A 657 -32.21 4.63 -5.31
N SER A 658 -32.45 5.72 -4.55
CA SER A 658 -32.21 5.74 -3.10
C SER A 658 -33.10 4.77 -2.33
N LEU A 659 -34.30 4.48 -2.84
CA LEU A 659 -35.22 3.48 -2.30
C LEU A 659 -34.71 2.02 -2.39
N LEU A 660 -33.59 1.77 -3.08
CA LEU A 660 -32.90 0.47 -3.05
C LEU A 660 -31.87 0.36 -1.93
N ALA A 661 -31.54 1.45 -1.24
CA ALA A 661 -30.60 1.42 -0.12
C ALA A 661 -31.22 0.71 1.10
N PRO A 662 -30.41 0.10 1.98
CA PRO A 662 -30.91 -0.59 3.18
C PRO A 662 -31.71 0.35 4.10
N ASP A 663 -31.29 1.62 4.19
CA ASP A 663 -31.92 2.66 5.00
C ASP A 663 -32.84 3.54 4.13
N ALA A 664 -33.65 2.93 3.26
CA ALA A 664 -34.53 3.64 2.33
C ALA A 664 -35.53 4.55 3.08
N GLU A 665 -35.28 5.86 3.03
CA GLU A 665 -36.18 6.91 3.48
C GLU A 665 -37.03 7.43 2.29
N HIS A 666 -38.04 8.27 2.55
CA HIS A 666 -38.80 9.00 1.53
C HIS A 666 -39.75 8.18 0.64
N ALA A 667 -40.13 6.96 1.02
CA ALA A 667 -41.17 6.19 0.31
C ALA A 667 -42.49 6.99 0.24
N ASP A 668 -42.91 7.57 1.35
CA ASP A 668 -44.15 8.37 1.45
C ASP A 668 -44.07 9.64 0.58
N ALA A 669 -42.90 10.27 0.51
CA ALA A 669 -42.68 11.47 -0.31
C ALA A 669 -42.73 11.20 -1.83
N SER A 670 -42.70 9.92 -2.25
CA SER A 670 -42.67 9.55 -3.67
C SER A 670 -44.01 9.77 -4.37
N GLU A 671 -45.12 9.44 -3.70
CA GLU A 671 -46.47 9.66 -4.24
C GLU A 671 -46.81 11.15 -4.27
N ASP A 672 -46.45 11.86 -3.20
CA ASP A 672 -46.61 13.31 -3.07
C ASP A 672 -45.81 14.06 -4.14
N LEU A 673 -44.55 13.67 -4.38
CA LEU A 673 -43.74 14.25 -5.45
C LEU A 673 -44.38 14.05 -6.82
N VAL A 674 -44.83 12.83 -7.13
CA VAL A 674 -45.44 12.52 -8.42
C VAL A 674 -46.75 13.28 -8.60
N SER A 675 -47.58 13.36 -7.57
CA SER A 675 -48.83 14.13 -7.57
C SER A 675 -48.55 15.62 -7.84
N ALA A 676 -47.63 16.21 -7.09
CA ALA A 676 -47.23 17.61 -7.25
C ALA A 676 -46.68 17.89 -8.65
N LEU A 677 -45.69 17.11 -9.12
CA LEU A 677 -45.07 17.29 -10.43
C LEU A 677 -46.05 17.10 -11.60
N THR A 678 -47.01 16.16 -11.48
CA THR A 678 -48.03 15.94 -12.52
C THR A 678 -48.90 17.17 -12.72
N LYS A 679 -49.27 17.83 -11.61
CA LYS A 679 -50.08 19.06 -11.63
C LYS A 679 -49.24 20.28 -12.03
N LEU A 680 -47.96 20.32 -11.67
CA LEU A 680 -47.05 21.43 -11.98
C LEU A 680 -46.54 21.41 -13.45
N PHE A 681 -46.41 20.22 -14.05
CA PHE A 681 -45.92 19.98 -15.41
C PHE A 681 -46.85 19.04 -16.22
N PRO A 682 -48.11 19.43 -16.47
CA PRO A 682 -49.08 18.57 -17.14
C PRO A 682 -48.70 18.30 -18.60
N ALA A 683 -48.95 17.07 -19.08
CA ALA A 683 -48.78 16.72 -20.49
C ALA A 683 -49.72 17.54 -21.41
N PRO A 684 -49.29 17.88 -22.65
CA PRO A 684 -50.14 18.61 -23.59
C PRO A 684 -51.33 17.76 -24.03
N THR A 685 -52.52 18.08 -23.54
CA THR A 685 -53.76 17.42 -23.97
C THR A 685 -54.18 17.93 -25.36
N LYS A 686 -54.46 17.01 -26.30
CA LYS A 686 -55.07 17.36 -27.59
C LYS A 686 -56.47 17.92 -27.33
N ALA A 687 -56.62 19.24 -27.43
CA ALA A 687 -57.85 19.96 -27.10
C ALA A 687 -59.08 19.40 -27.84
N LYS A 688 -60.03 18.82 -27.08
CA LYS A 688 -61.42 18.64 -27.54
C LYS A 688 -62.24 19.81 -26.99
N LYS A 689 -62.46 20.83 -27.82
CA LYS A 689 -63.36 21.95 -27.51
C LYS A 689 -64.79 21.44 -27.35
N THR A 690 -65.42 21.72 -26.21
CA THR A 690 -66.88 21.93 -26.14
C THR A 690 -67.18 23.16 -25.28
N PRO A 691 -68.16 23.98 -25.66
CA PRO A 691 -68.26 25.37 -25.22
C PRO A 691 -68.93 25.51 -23.85
N ALA A 692 -68.44 26.50 -23.09
CA ALA A 692 -68.97 26.89 -21.78
C ALA A 692 -70.44 27.35 -21.85
N LYS A 693 -71.29 26.77 -21.01
CA LYS A 693 -72.63 27.27 -20.72
C LYS A 693 -72.65 27.88 -19.32
N LYS A 694 -72.78 29.20 -19.25
CA LYS A 694 -73.02 29.97 -18.01
C LYS A 694 -74.29 29.49 -17.30
N SER A 695 -74.20 29.19 -16.01
CA SER A 695 -75.30 29.46 -15.07
C SER A 695 -74.73 29.77 -13.69
N LYS A 696 -75.32 30.77 -13.05
CA LYS A 696 -74.90 31.43 -11.81
C LYS A 696 -75.96 31.09 -10.76
N LYS A 697 -75.62 30.41 -9.65
CA LYS A 697 -76.24 30.66 -8.33
C LYS A 697 -75.60 29.88 -7.16
N ALA A 698 -75.24 30.67 -6.15
CA ALA A 698 -75.38 30.50 -4.70
C ALA A 698 -74.83 29.26 -3.96
N ALA A 699 -73.84 29.56 -3.11
CA ALA A 699 -73.57 29.06 -1.75
C ALA A 699 -74.37 27.85 -1.22
N SER A 700 -73.63 26.80 -0.89
CA SER A 700 -73.78 26.06 0.37
C SER A 700 -72.40 25.65 0.87
N ALA A 701 -72.09 26.02 2.11
CA ALA A 701 -70.96 25.50 2.86
C ALA A 701 -71.27 24.05 3.23
N ASP A 702 -70.42 23.11 2.83
CA ASP A 702 -70.08 21.93 3.61
C ASP A 702 -68.80 21.31 3.04
N ALA A 703 -67.97 20.82 3.96
CA ALA A 703 -66.60 20.35 3.80
C ALA A 703 -66.26 19.72 2.42
N ALA A 704 -65.59 20.48 1.57
CA ALA A 704 -64.65 19.91 0.62
C ALA A 704 -63.31 19.84 1.37
N GLU A 705 -62.78 18.63 1.56
CA GLU A 705 -61.34 18.47 1.85
C GLU A 705 -60.60 19.26 0.77
N GLU A 706 -60.04 20.42 1.16
CA GLU A 706 -59.28 21.29 0.28
C GLU A 706 -58.02 20.51 -0.09
N GLU A 707 -58.04 19.90 -1.28
CA GLU A 707 -56.89 19.18 -1.82
C GLU A 707 -55.68 20.13 -1.78
N PRO A 708 -54.58 19.77 -1.10
CA PRO A 708 -53.48 20.70 -0.85
C PRO A 708 -52.92 21.25 -2.17
N GLU A 709 -52.53 22.53 -2.19
CA GLU A 709 -52.00 23.12 -3.41
C GLU A 709 -50.76 22.32 -3.86
N PRO A 710 -50.58 22.06 -5.17
CA PRO A 710 -49.49 21.23 -5.66
C PRO A 710 -48.10 21.74 -5.27
N MET A 711 -48.00 23.05 -5.04
CA MET A 711 -46.77 23.67 -4.61
C MET A 711 -46.49 23.44 -3.12
N ASP A 712 -47.51 23.35 -2.27
CA ASP A 712 -47.37 23.06 -0.83
C ASP A 712 -46.84 21.65 -0.64
N VAL A 713 -47.44 20.70 -1.35
CA VAL A 713 -46.97 19.30 -1.40
C VAL A 713 -45.52 19.21 -1.90
N LEU A 714 -45.14 20.00 -2.92
CA LEU A 714 -43.76 20.03 -3.40
C LEU A 714 -42.80 20.62 -2.35
N VAL A 715 -43.21 21.67 -1.63
CA VAL A 715 -42.40 22.28 -0.56
C VAL A 715 -42.16 21.28 0.57
N ASP A 716 -43.19 20.54 0.99
CA ASP A 716 -43.07 19.51 2.02
C ASP A 716 -42.10 18.40 1.61
N VAL A 717 -42.20 17.93 0.35
CA VAL A 717 -41.28 16.94 -0.21
C VAL A 717 -39.84 17.47 -0.26
N VAL A 718 -39.64 18.71 -0.70
CA VAL A 718 -38.30 19.34 -0.75
C VAL A 718 -37.72 19.44 0.66
N LEU A 719 -38.50 19.86 1.66
CA LEU A 719 -38.07 19.95 3.05
C LEU A 719 -37.73 18.55 3.62
N ALA A 720 -38.53 17.52 3.32
CA ALA A 720 -38.25 16.15 3.72
C ALA A 720 -36.96 15.59 3.10
N VAL A 721 -36.69 15.95 1.83
CA VAL A 721 -35.45 15.58 1.14
C VAL A 721 -34.24 16.33 1.70
N GLU A 722 -34.36 17.64 1.98
CA GLU A 722 -33.28 18.46 2.56
C GLU A 722 -32.89 18.01 3.97
N ALA A 723 -33.86 17.57 4.77
CA ALA A 723 -33.60 17.00 6.09
C ALA A 723 -32.70 15.76 6.02
N SER A 724 -32.69 15.02 4.91
CA SER A 724 -31.84 13.85 4.71
C SER A 724 -30.40 14.24 4.30
N PRO A 725 -29.36 13.52 4.76
CA PRO A 725 -27.96 13.81 4.43
C PRO A 725 -27.53 13.32 3.03
N SER A 726 -28.41 13.34 2.03
CA SER A 726 -28.13 12.79 0.71
C SER A 726 -27.39 13.78 -0.21
N PRO A 727 -26.15 13.48 -0.66
CA PRO A 727 -25.40 14.38 -1.54
C PRO A 727 -25.98 14.47 -2.94
N LEU A 728 -26.81 13.50 -3.35
CA LEU A 728 -27.44 13.44 -4.67
C LEU A 728 -28.79 14.17 -4.70
N LEU A 729 -29.60 14.01 -3.66
CA LEU A 729 -30.98 14.52 -3.66
C LEU A 729 -31.05 16.03 -3.42
N ARG A 730 -30.21 16.57 -2.51
CA ARG A 730 -30.22 18.02 -2.18
C ARG A 730 -29.98 18.93 -3.39
N PRO A 731 -28.92 18.73 -4.21
CA PRO A 731 -28.70 19.61 -5.37
C PRO A 731 -29.84 19.56 -6.39
N LEU A 732 -30.52 18.41 -6.51
CA LEU A 732 -31.67 18.23 -7.39
C LEU A 732 -32.91 18.95 -6.84
N ALA A 733 -33.17 18.82 -5.53
CA ALA A 733 -34.25 19.50 -4.82
C ALA A 733 -34.06 21.02 -4.85
N GLU A 734 -32.85 21.52 -4.56
CA GLU A 734 -32.48 22.94 -4.67
C GLU A 734 -32.72 23.49 -6.09
N THR A 735 -32.30 22.76 -7.12
CA THR A 735 -32.45 23.19 -8.52
C THR A 735 -33.92 23.22 -8.92
N LEU A 736 -34.68 22.20 -8.53
CA LEU A 736 -36.12 22.14 -8.75
C LEU A 736 -36.83 23.30 -8.03
N PHE A 737 -36.55 23.49 -6.74
CA PHE A 737 -37.14 24.53 -5.91
C PHE A 737 -36.81 25.92 -6.44
N ARG A 738 -35.56 26.20 -6.83
CA ARG A 738 -35.18 27.49 -7.43
C ARG A 738 -36.00 27.79 -8.68
N GLY A 739 -36.26 26.78 -9.51
CA GLY A 739 -37.07 26.88 -10.72
C GLY A 739 -38.56 27.08 -10.46
N THR A 740 -39.07 26.57 -9.35
CA THR A 740 -40.48 26.67 -8.96
C THR A 740 -40.76 27.73 -7.89
N CYS A 741 -39.74 28.40 -7.37
CA CYS A 741 -39.82 29.32 -6.22
C CYS A 741 -40.84 30.46 -6.44
N ALA A 742 -40.97 30.95 -7.68
CA ALA A 742 -41.96 31.96 -8.03
C ALA A 742 -43.43 31.51 -7.88
N ARG A 743 -43.67 30.21 -7.66
CA ARG A 743 -45.00 29.59 -7.49
C ARG A 743 -45.32 29.26 -6.04
N VAL A 744 -44.40 29.50 -5.08
CA VAL A 744 -44.58 29.21 -3.66
C VAL A 744 -45.79 29.98 -3.12
N SER A 745 -46.70 29.26 -2.47
CA SER A 745 -47.90 29.81 -1.86
C SER A 745 -47.60 30.49 -0.51
N GLN A 746 -48.61 31.11 0.11
CA GLN A 746 -48.48 31.65 1.46
C GLN A 746 -48.30 30.55 2.53
N THR A 747 -48.94 29.39 2.34
CA THR A 747 -48.86 28.22 3.23
C THR A 747 -47.48 27.59 3.17
N GLY A 748 -46.97 27.26 1.98
CA GLY A 748 -45.61 26.74 1.82
C GLY A 748 -44.52 27.69 2.32
N LEU A 749 -44.70 29.02 2.20
CA LEU A 749 -43.77 29.98 2.80
C LEU A 749 -43.79 29.94 4.34
N ALA A 750 -44.97 29.74 4.94
CA ALA A 750 -45.10 29.60 6.39
C ALA A 750 -44.44 28.30 6.90
N ASP A 751 -44.52 27.21 6.15
CA ASP A 751 -43.86 25.94 6.48
C ASP A 751 -42.33 26.06 6.41
N ILE A 752 -41.80 26.73 5.38
CA ILE A 752 -40.36 27.04 5.30
C ILE A 752 -39.92 27.89 6.51
N VAL A 753 -40.66 28.96 6.83
CA VAL A 753 -40.35 29.82 7.99
C VAL A 753 -40.42 29.03 9.30
N ARG A 754 -41.39 28.12 9.43
CA ARG A 754 -41.54 27.27 10.61
C ARG A 754 -40.31 26.39 10.81
N VAL A 755 -39.86 25.69 9.76
CA VAL A 755 -38.66 24.83 9.83
C VAL A 755 -37.42 25.65 10.20
N VAL A 756 -37.19 26.78 9.51
CA VAL A 756 -36.02 27.65 9.77
C VAL A 756 -36.03 28.23 11.19
N THR A 757 -37.19 28.63 11.71
CA THR A 757 -37.30 29.18 13.07
C THR A 757 -37.21 28.12 14.15
N THR A 758 -37.59 26.87 13.87
CA THR A 758 -37.32 25.75 14.77
C THR A 758 -35.85 25.37 14.79
N GLU A 759 -35.17 25.35 13.64
CA GLU A 759 -33.74 25.06 13.54
C GLU A 759 -32.88 26.16 14.18
N SER A 760 -33.24 27.44 14.05
CA SER A 760 -32.54 28.55 14.72
C SER A 760 -32.67 28.51 16.25
N ASN A 761 -33.80 28.02 16.76
CA ASN A 761 -34.02 27.83 18.20
C ASN A 761 -33.30 26.61 18.76
N THR A 762 -33.05 25.57 17.94
CA THR A 762 -32.21 24.44 18.35
C THR A 762 -30.71 24.74 18.24
N ALA A 763 -30.29 25.56 17.27
CA ALA A 763 -28.90 25.98 17.12
C ALA A 763 -28.43 26.90 18.26
N THR A 764 -29.32 27.70 18.85
CA THR A 764 -28.99 28.56 20.00
C THR A 764 -28.91 27.81 21.34
N ALA A 765 -29.24 26.52 21.39
CA ALA A 765 -29.14 25.68 22.58
C ALA A 765 -27.92 24.74 22.60
N ALA A 766 -27.14 24.67 21.50
CA ALA A 766 -25.98 23.80 21.39
C ALA A 766 -24.77 24.57 20.84
N GLY A 767 -24.03 25.21 21.75
CA GLY A 767 -22.61 25.56 21.55
C GLY A 767 -22.34 26.69 20.56
N ASP A 768 -22.39 27.91 21.07
CA ASP A 768 -21.76 29.11 20.52
C ASP A 768 -20.25 28.84 20.34
N ASP A 769 -19.74 28.88 19.11
CA ASP A 769 -18.59 29.73 18.70
C ASP A 769 -18.18 29.37 17.25
N ASP A 770 -18.76 30.04 16.26
CA ASP A 770 -17.99 30.55 15.12
C ASP A 770 -18.86 31.47 14.25
N GLY A 771 -18.61 32.78 14.34
CA GLY A 771 -19.32 33.74 13.51
C GLY A 771 -19.02 35.20 13.80
N VAL A 772 -17.76 35.64 13.66
CA VAL A 772 -17.47 37.07 13.50
C VAL A 772 -16.75 37.32 12.17
N LEU A 773 -17.52 37.82 11.21
CA LEU A 773 -17.02 38.60 10.08
C LEU A 773 -16.89 40.06 10.51
N VAL A 774 -15.66 40.60 10.57
CA VAL A 774 -15.39 42.03 10.35
C VAL A 774 -14.05 42.16 9.64
N GLU A 775 -14.07 42.76 8.44
CA GLU A 775 -12.87 43.32 7.82
C GLU A 775 -12.55 44.71 8.41
N GLY A 776 -11.26 45.03 8.54
CA GLY A 776 -10.81 46.40 8.86
C GLY A 776 -9.35 46.48 9.34
N ASP A 777 -8.49 46.96 8.46
CA ASP A 777 -7.07 47.32 8.59
C ASP A 777 -6.74 48.31 9.74
N SER A 778 -5.60 48.14 10.43
CA SER A 778 -4.62 49.20 10.79
C SER A 778 -3.59 48.78 11.88
N ASP A 779 -2.34 49.02 11.50
CA ASP A 779 -1.07 49.31 12.20
C ASP A 779 -0.93 49.38 13.75
N ASP A 780 0.23 48.85 14.18
CA ASP A 780 1.21 49.37 15.18
C ASP A 780 0.86 49.40 16.67
N GLU A 781 1.55 48.58 17.47
CA GLU A 781 2.63 49.01 18.38
C GLU A 781 3.16 47.81 19.18
N GLY A 782 4.48 47.82 19.43
CA GLY A 782 5.19 46.78 20.15
C GLY A 782 5.07 46.88 21.68
N SER A 783 5.45 45.79 22.34
CA SER A 783 6.22 45.83 23.58
C SER A 783 6.77 44.44 23.87
N ASP A 784 8.04 44.46 24.23
CA ASP A 784 8.84 43.40 24.83
C ASP A 784 8.21 42.86 26.14
N GLU A 785 8.52 41.59 26.47
CA GLU A 785 9.23 41.21 27.71
C GLU A 785 9.36 39.67 27.81
N ASP A 786 10.59 39.20 27.58
CA ASP A 786 11.47 38.48 28.50
C ASP A 786 11.16 37.08 29.09
N ASP A 787 12.24 36.29 29.01
CA ASP A 787 12.76 35.27 29.93
C ASP A 787 11.97 33.98 30.17
N TYR A 788 12.57 32.85 29.75
CA TYR A 788 13.09 31.86 30.70
C TYR A 788 14.31 31.15 30.10
N ASP A 789 15.46 31.45 30.71
CA ASP A 789 16.77 30.84 30.52
C ASP A 789 16.88 29.46 31.20
N ASP A 790 17.80 28.67 30.64
CA ASP A 790 18.71 27.71 31.30
C ASP A 790 18.15 26.43 31.95
N TYR A 791 18.59 25.28 31.45
CA TYR A 791 19.18 24.21 32.26
C TYR A 791 20.08 23.30 31.39
N MET A 792 21.38 23.54 31.50
CA MET A 792 22.47 22.66 31.11
C MET A 792 22.64 21.44 32.05
N GLU A 793 23.14 20.36 31.43
CA GLU A 793 24.03 19.30 31.96
C GLU A 793 23.64 18.43 33.18
N SER A 794 23.47 17.13 32.90
CA SER A 794 24.27 16.05 33.51
C SER A 794 24.30 14.80 32.64
#